data_AF-A0A848LQK5-F1
#
_entry.id   AF-A0A848LQK5-F1
#
_cell.length_a   1.000
_cell.length_b   1.000
_cell.length_c   1.000
_cell.angle_alpha   90.00
_cell.angle_beta   90.00
_cell.angle_gamma   90.00
#
_symmetry.space_group_name_H-M   'P 1'
#
loop_
_entity.id
_entity.type
_entity.pdbx_description
1 polymer ?
#
loop_
_entity_poly.entity_id
_entity_poly.type
_entity_poly.pdbx_seq_one_letter_code
_entity_poly.pdbx_strand_id
1 'polypeptide(L)'
;MTRADAFVRMQAMKNPTPLPAVFAALLSFTACDGASPRPGEAPAPTIPEAPAPVGAAPVAEPVPVPVPGLGATDYVPLHAAGTQVMEQIQYREADGTLVTLAGFRPTNRHARERGEPWDAPDVGPGNYFTFPTWYFQNRSFGLVIRDGVPAGRSRIEISLRVNNGTFVETGLSAFRRVDPDIRDYGWKMNVGFQNPLEGNRNICRSTSAREDCMVVITDNWRAPVPGTPLQVGDVIEVTPAPYLEHTADNRAVIDGGGIRYYSFEQLYQVGVGMRPWYGVAPVLDSVPLPASTLLGGEASVSYNYSEEPHRVFQQMANNIGIANTQRFVEGRRLFHTSFVDGKHSESPNINPVFTAHANQRGPRFNNVSCIGCHALNGRSVAPVPGSRLDTLAIEVAASSAPTGVTPDATYGLNVQQRAQDAAAPDYSVSVQAYETTVRTLPDGETVQLQKPVYAFKGPVPAQFSVRQAPQVIGGGLLEAIDEATILNLADPTDANGDGVRGVPNWVINPETGDRHLGRFGWKASKASLRQQAADALLKDLGVTSPVYKSLACQRGTPGCNATTAATSISETELQRLDAYLALLGVPAQRSLRSGYTDGIRVSPEHDVNPALIARGSALFAQVQCVSCHTPQLTTGANHPFAELRNQTIRPYTDLLLHDMGPGLADTLTQGQAGPSMWRTAPLWGVGSLRYVQGGAQHVRYLHDGRARTLMEAIAWHGGEASNSRALFETLSKADRDAVLAFLESL
;
A
#
# COMPACT_ATOMS: atom_id res chain seq x y z
N MET A 1 -33.36 -35.04 -12.96
CA MET A 1 -34.72 -34.67 -13.39
C MET A 1 -34.55 -33.56 -14.43
N THR A 2 -34.74 -33.77 -15.75
CA THR A 2 -36.02 -33.91 -16.51
C THR A 2 -36.87 -32.63 -16.45
N ARG A 3 -37.29 -31.96 -17.55
CA ARG A 3 -37.38 -32.23 -19.02
C ARG A 3 -37.06 -30.92 -19.80
N ALA A 4 -36.45 -30.90 -21.00
CA ALA A 4 -36.98 -31.17 -22.37
C ALA A 4 -37.94 -30.07 -22.89
N ASP A 5 -37.92 -29.54 -24.14
CA ASP A 5 -37.09 -29.76 -25.36
C ASP A 5 -36.51 -28.40 -25.88
N ALA A 6 -36.10 -28.02 -27.12
CA ALA A 6 -36.18 -28.45 -28.54
C ALA A 6 -34.89 -27.94 -29.29
N PHE A 7 -34.41 -28.37 -30.48
CA PHE A 7 -34.93 -28.54 -31.87
C PHE A 7 -35.31 -27.21 -32.60
N VAL A 8 -34.85 -26.87 -33.83
CA VAL A 8 -34.38 -27.65 -35.02
C VAL A 8 -33.18 -26.99 -35.79
N ARG A 9 -32.53 -27.76 -36.68
CA ARG A 9 -31.52 -27.45 -37.75
C ARG A 9 -31.97 -26.35 -38.76
N MET A 10 -31.16 -25.62 -39.56
CA MET A 10 -29.77 -25.68 -40.12
C MET A 10 -29.68 -26.05 -41.64
N GLN A 11 -29.18 -25.09 -42.46
CA GLN A 11 -28.69 -25.20 -43.87
C GLN A 11 -29.71 -25.55 -44.99
N ALA A 12 -29.55 -25.19 -46.28
CA ALA A 12 -28.51 -24.43 -47.06
C ALA A 12 -29.25 -23.46 -48.06
N MET A 13 -28.76 -22.87 -49.17
CA MET A 13 -27.54 -22.84 -50.04
C MET A 13 -27.62 -21.51 -50.90
N LYS A 14 -26.85 -21.08 -51.93
CA LYS A 14 -25.74 -21.57 -52.80
C LYS A 14 -24.98 -20.40 -53.50
N ASN A 15 -23.91 -20.77 -54.22
CA ASN A 15 -22.95 -20.05 -55.10
C ASN A 15 -23.54 -19.29 -56.33
N PRO A 16 -22.79 -18.43 -57.10
CA PRO A 16 -21.33 -18.45 -57.33
C PRO A 16 -20.53 -17.12 -57.42
N THR A 17 -19.22 -17.26 -57.65
CA THR A 17 -18.19 -16.22 -57.90
C THR A 17 -17.95 -15.99 -59.41
N PRO A 18 -17.11 -15.00 -59.83
CA PRO A 18 -15.69 -15.30 -60.09
C PRO A 18 -14.67 -14.18 -59.78
N LEU A 19 -13.37 -14.50 -59.91
CA LEU A 19 -12.20 -13.59 -59.88
C LEU A 19 -11.82 -13.11 -61.31
N PRO A 20 -10.92 -12.11 -61.45
CA PRO A 20 -9.50 -12.46 -61.71
C PRO A 20 -8.48 -11.58 -60.94
N ALA A 21 -7.20 -11.98 -60.98
CA ALA A 21 -6.04 -11.25 -60.47
C ALA A 21 -5.01 -11.02 -61.59
N VAL A 22 -3.98 -10.17 -61.41
CA VAL A 22 -2.73 -10.16 -62.23
C VAL A 22 -1.59 -9.30 -61.61
N PHE A 23 -0.43 -9.95 -61.36
CA PHE A 23 0.97 -9.46 -61.35
C PHE A 23 1.51 -8.41 -60.35
N ALA A 24 2.85 -8.34 -60.29
CA ALA A 24 3.71 -7.60 -59.35
C ALA A 24 5.12 -7.34 -59.94
N ALA A 25 5.90 -6.35 -59.44
CA ALA A 25 7.38 -6.33 -59.54
C ALA A 25 8.09 -5.22 -58.69
N LEU A 26 8.99 -5.64 -57.77
CA LEU A 26 10.42 -5.29 -57.64
C LEU A 26 10.99 -3.82 -57.67
N LEU A 27 11.96 -3.57 -56.75
CA LEU A 27 13.08 -2.57 -56.77
C LEU A 27 12.70 -1.06 -56.58
N SER A 28 13.57 -0.13 -56.10
CA SER A 28 14.75 -0.18 -55.20
C SER A 28 15.16 1.24 -54.72
N PHE A 29 15.80 1.30 -53.54
CA PHE A 29 16.73 2.29 -52.93
C PHE A 29 16.90 3.77 -53.42
N THR A 30 17.22 4.61 -52.41
CA THR A 30 18.09 5.83 -52.38
C THR A 30 17.62 7.22 -52.88
N ALA A 31 17.28 8.05 -51.88
CA ALA A 31 17.96 9.31 -51.50
C ALA A 31 17.82 10.64 -52.30
N CYS A 32 17.41 11.69 -51.56
CA CYS A 32 17.57 13.14 -51.78
C CYS A 32 16.90 13.76 -53.05
N ASP A 33 16.50 15.03 -53.09
CA ASP A 33 16.75 16.15 -52.17
C ASP A 33 15.51 17.08 -52.01
N GLY A 34 15.59 18.11 -51.15
CA GLY A 34 14.43 18.77 -50.53
C GLY A 34 13.61 19.80 -51.36
N ALA A 35 12.42 20.14 -50.82
CA ALA A 35 11.59 21.27 -51.21
C ALA A 35 10.77 21.82 -50.01
N SER A 36 10.60 23.15 -49.93
CA SER A 36 9.96 23.87 -48.82
C SER A 36 8.41 23.67 -48.75
N PRO A 37 7.78 23.87 -47.57
CA PRO A 37 6.43 23.35 -47.30
C PRO A 37 5.29 24.17 -47.92
N ARG A 38 4.12 23.52 -48.04
CA ARG A 38 2.82 24.17 -48.29
C ARG A 38 2.11 24.44 -46.96
N PRO A 39 1.41 25.57 -46.78
CA PRO A 39 0.56 25.79 -45.61
C PRO A 39 -0.75 25.01 -45.75
N GLY A 40 -1.12 24.22 -44.74
CA GLY A 40 -2.41 23.50 -44.78
C GLY A 40 -2.55 22.24 -43.94
N GLU A 41 -1.80 22.09 -42.84
CA GLU A 41 -1.97 20.95 -41.92
C GLU A 41 -1.91 21.48 -40.49
N ALA A 42 -2.91 21.16 -39.66
CA ALA A 42 -2.91 21.50 -38.25
C ALA A 42 -1.97 20.54 -37.51
N PRO A 43 -1.19 20.99 -36.51
CA PRO A 43 -0.35 20.09 -35.75
C PRO A 43 -1.22 19.07 -35.02
N ALA A 44 -1.07 17.79 -35.35
CA ALA A 44 -1.67 16.72 -34.58
C ALA A 44 -1.17 16.84 -33.13
N PRO A 45 -2.06 16.79 -32.12
CA PRO A 45 -1.63 16.88 -30.73
C PRO A 45 -0.72 15.69 -30.42
N THR A 46 0.53 15.96 -30.10
CA THR A 46 1.50 14.92 -29.76
C THR A 46 1.01 14.18 -28.52
N ILE A 47 0.88 12.86 -28.68
CA ILE A 47 0.71 11.95 -27.55
C ILE A 47 1.84 12.23 -26.55
N PRO A 48 1.59 12.29 -25.23
CA PRO A 48 2.62 12.04 -24.24
C PRO A 48 3.11 10.61 -24.47
N GLU A 49 4.16 10.49 -25.28
CA GLU A 49 4.80 9.24 -25.67
C GLU A 49 5.06 8.37 -24.43
N ALA A 50 5.03 7.04 -24.60
CA ALA A 50 5.40 6.13 -23.51
C ALA A 50 6.75 6.60 -22.93
N PRO A 51 6.81 6.92 -21.62
CA PRO A 51 7.55 8.06 -21.11
C PRO A 51 8.97 8.09 -21.65
N ALA A 52 9.30 9.18 -22.35
CA ALA A 52 10.54 9.37 -23.10
C ALA A 52 11.73 8.82 -22.29
N PRO A 53 12.54 7.92 -22.88
CA PRO A 53 13.33 6.92 -22.16
C PRO A 53 14.11 7.59 -21.03
N VAL A 54 13.70 7.28 -19.79
CA VAL A 54 14.03 8.08 -18.59
C VAL A 54 15.52 8.39 -18.59
N GLY A 55 15.84 9.66 -18.83
CA GLY A 55 17.21 10.14 -18.93
C GLY A 55 17.99 9.65 -17.71
N ALA A 56 19.11 8.96 -17.97
CA ALA A 56 19.75 8.04 -17.01
C ALA A 56 19.71 8.61 -15.59
N ALA A 57 19.03 7.90 -14.70
CA ALA A 57 18.70 8.41 -13.37
C ALA A 57 19.96 8.96 -12.69
N PRO A 58 19.90 10.16 -12.06
CA PRO A 58 21.09 10.77 -11.48
C PRO A 58 21.75 9.79 -10.52
N VAL A 59 23.05 9.56 -10.71
CA VAL A 59 23.81 8.67 -9.84
C VAL A 59 23.95 9.35 -8.48
N ALA A 60 23.60 8.63 -7.42
CA ALA A 60 23.86 9.09 -6.06
C ALA A 60 25.34 8.88 -5.74
N GLU A 61 26.07 9.96 -5.52
CA GLU A 61 27.46 9.88 -5.05
C GLU A 61 27.50 9.48 -3.55
N PRO A 62 28.57 8.81 -3.08
CA PRO A 62 28.76 8.53 -1.66
C PRO A 62 28.86 9.81 -0.81
N VAL A 63 28.08 9.86 0.27
CA VAL A 63 28.02 10.96 1.24
C VAL A 63 28.62 10.48 2.58
N PRO A 64 29.45 11.29 3.26
CA PRO A 64 29.96 10.94 4.60
C PRO A 64 28.82 10.76 5.62
N VAL A 65 28.99 9.82 6.55
CA VAL A 65 28.07 9.67 7.69
C VAL A 65 28.23 10.87 8.64
N PRO A 66 27.16 11.62 8.97
CA PRO A 66 27.28 12.90 9.69
C PRO A 66 27.58 12.75 11.19
N VAL A 67 27.22 11.61 11.79
CA VAL A 67 27.44 11.31 13.21
C VAL A 67 28.57 10.27 13.34
N PRO A 68 29.67 10.59 14.03
CA PRO A 68 30.76 9.64 14.26
C PRO A 68 30.31 8.40 15.04
N GLY A 69 30.97 7.26 14.79
CA GLY A 69 30.75 6.03 15.56
C GLY A 69 29.62 5.11 15.07
N LEU A 70 28.77 5.54 14.13
CA LEU A 70 27.65 4.75 13.59
C LEU A 70 28.04 3.52 12.74
N GLY A 71 29.29 3.04 12.79
CA GLY A 71 29.72 1.79 12.13
C GLY A 71 29.90 1.85 10.61
N ALA A 72 29.85 3.04 9.99
CA ALA A 72 30.26 3.30 8.61
C ALA A 72 30.88 4.71 8.48
N THR A 73 31.68 4.92 7.43
CA THR A 73 32.31 6.21 7.06
C THR A 73 31.46 7.00 6.07
N ASP A 74 30.74 6.29 5.22
CA ASP A 74 30.06 6.76 4.02
C ASP A 74 28.80 5.92 3.77
N TYR A 75 27.88 6.46 2.97
CA TYR A 75 26.75 5.75 2.39
C TYR A 75 26.31 6.42 1.08
N VAL A 76 25.64 5.67 0.21
CA VAL A 76 24.97 6.20 -0.98
C VAL A 76 23.50 6.47 -0.64
N PRO A 77 22.97 7.70 -0.80
CA PRO A 77 21.55 7.99 -0.63
C PRO A 77 20.67 7.14 -1.54
N LEU A 78 19.54 6.63 -1.02
CA LEU A 78 18.66 5.73 -1.79
C LEU A 78 17.98 6.43 -3.00
N HIS A 79 17.78 7.75 -2.92
CA HIS A 79 17.28 8.57 -4.02
C HIS A 79 18.21 9.75 -4.25
N ALA A 80 18.83 9.82 -5.42
CA ALA A 80 19.76 10.89 -5.77
C ALA A 80 19.06 12.27 -5.84
N ALA A 81 19.80 13.32 -5.52
CA ALA A 81 19.34 14.69 -5.65
C ALA A 81 18.90 14.98 -7.10
N GLY A 82 17.69 15.52 -7.28
CA GLY A 82 17.13 15.81 -8.61
C GLY A 82 16.55 14.59 -9.34
N THR A 83 16.38 13.45 -8.65
CA THR A 83 15.62 12.30 -9.17
C THR A 83 14.25 12.76 -9.68
N GLN A 84 13.94 12.39 -10.93
CA GLN A 84 12.75 12.86 -11.65
C GLN A 84 11.45 12.32 -11.02
N VAL A 85 10.40 13.12 -11.14
CA VAL A 85 9.05 12.74 -10.74
C VAL A 85 8.41 11.91 -11.84
N MET A 86 7.89 10.72 -11.50
CA MET A 86 7.24 9.82 -12.47
C MET A 86 5.87 10.33 -12.95
N GLU A 87 5.13 11.03 -12.08
CA GLU A 87 3.88 11.71 -12.39
C GLU A 87 3.70 12.90 -11.43
N GLN A 88 3.41 14.08 -11.96
CA GLN A 88 3.11 15.27 -11.16
C GLN A 88 1.65 15.22 -10.69
N ILE A 89 1.42 15.13 -9.39
CA ILE A 89 0.06 15.11 -8.82
C ILE A 89 -0.56 16.50 -8.65
N GLN A 90 0.26 17.56 -8.58
CA GLN A 90 -0.22 18.94 -8.46
C GLN A 90 0.80 19.96 -8.99
N TYR A 91 0.34 21.02 -9.66
CA TYR A 91 1.15 22.17 -10.07
C TYR A 91 0.29 23.43 -10.20
N ARG A 92 0.91 24.60 -10.46
CA ARG A 92 0.20 25.84 -10.82
C ARG A 92 0.52 26.28 -12.25
N GLU A 93 -0.51 26.67 -12.99
CA GLU A 93 -0.35 27.31 -14.31
C GLU A 93 -0.01 28.82 -14.13
N ALA A 94 0.48 29.48 -15.18
CA ALA A 94 1.04 30.84 -15.07
C ALA A 94 0.04 31.94 -14.70
N ASP A 95 -1.27 31.70 -14.81
CA ASP A 95 -2.34 32.58 -14.35
C ASP A 95 -2.70 32.38 -12.85
N GLY A 96 -2.05 31.43 -12.16
CA GLY A 96 -2.29 31.09 -10.76
C GLY A 96 -3.16 29.85 -10.55
N THR A 97 -3.80 29.33 -11.61
CA THR A 97 -4.68 28.14 -11.57
C THR A 97 -4.00 26.97 -10.90
N LEU A 98 -4.68 26.34 -9.94
CA LEU A 98 -4.20 25.10 -9.35
C LEU A 98 -4.65 23.92 -10.20
N VAL A 99 -3.69 23.13 -10.70
CA VAL A 99 -4.00 21.87 -11.39
C VAL A 99 -3.69 20.73 -10.44
N THR A 100 -4.68 19.87 -10.18
CA THR A 100 -4.54 18.63 -9.41
C THR A 100 -4.87 17.44 -10.30
N LEU A 101 -4.03 16.40 -10.25
CA LEU A 101 -4.16 15.16 -11.01
C LEU A 101 -4.42 14.04 -10.01
N ALA A 102 -5.70 13.67 -9.87
CA ALA A 102 -6.16 12.76 -8.83
C ALA A 102 -6.63 11.42 -9.44
N GLY A 103 -6.06 10.33 -8.96
CA GLY A 103 -6.36 8.97 -9.39
C GLY A 103 -7.57 8.35 -8.68
N PHE A 104 -8.36 7.58 -9.44
CA PHE A 104 -9.60 6.95 -8.97
C PHE A 104 -9.67 5.47 -9.41
N ARG A 105 -10.21 4.64 -8.51
CA ARG A 105 -10.52 3.23 -8.79
C ARG A 105 -12.05 3.00 -8.80
N PRO A 106 -12.54 1.94 -9.47
CA PRO A 106 -13.92 1.51 -9.36
C PRO A 106 -14.21 0.92 -7.97
N THR A 107 -15.45 1.07 -7.53
CA THR A 107 -16.04 0.51 -6.30
C THR A 107 -17.41 -0.12 -6.65
N ASN A 108 -17.94 -1.01 -5.81
CA ASN A 108 -19.26 -1.63 -6.07
C ASN A 108 -20.44 -0.86 -5.42
N ARG A 109 -20.15 0.09 -4.52
CA ARG A 109 -21.12 0.96 -3.81
C ARG A 109 -20.50 2.33 -3.49
N HIS A 110 -21.32 3.27 -3.01
CA HIS A 110 -20.92 4.56 -2.42
C HIS A 110 -20.22 4.39 -1.06
N ALA A 111 -19.50 5.41 -0.58
CA ALA A 111 -18.65 5.32 0.61
C ALA A 111 -19.40 5.12 1.93
N ARG A 112 -20.71 5.40 1.94
CA ARG A 112 -21.62 5.37 3.11
C ARG A 112 -22.72 4.33 2.98
N GLU A 113 -22.65 3.45 1.98
CA GLU A 113 -23.53 2.29 1.85
C GLU A 113 -22.90 1.05 2.48
N ARG A 114 -23.39 0.66 3.66
CA ARG A 114 -23.20 -0.67 4.26
C ARG A 114 -23.97 -1.75 3.47
N GLY A 115 -25.22 -1.46 3.09
CA GLY A 115 -26.02 -2.29 2.20
C GLY A 115 -27.51 -2.31 2.55
N GLU A 116 -27.78 -1.99 3.80
CA GLU A 116 -29.03 -1.85 4.52
C GLU A 116 -29.10 -0.48 5.24
N PRO A 117 -30.27 -0.04 5.74
CA PRO A 117 -30.40 1.25 6.43
C PRO A 117 -29.53 1.39 7.68
N TRP A 118 -29.07 2.61 7.98
CA TRP A 118 -28.19 2.89 9.14
C TRP A 118 -28.79 2.60 10.52
N ASP A 119 -30.12 2.53 10.65
CA ASP A 119 -30.86 2.13 11.85
C ASP A 119 -31.24 0.63 11.88
N ALA A 120 -30.94 -0.13 10.82
CA ALA A 120 -31.07 -1.59 10.83
C ALA A 120 -29.89 -2.29 11.54
N PRO A 121 -30.07 -3.51 12.08
CA PRO A 121 -28.98 -4.36 12.53
C PRO A 121 -27.95 -4.61 11.42
N ASP A 122 -26.68 -4.81 11.78
CA ASP A 122 -25.61 -5.23 10.86
C ASP A 122 -25.95 -6.61 10.27
N VAL A 123 -26.04 -6.69 8.93
CA VAL A 123 -26.25 -7.95 8.19
C VAL A 123 -25.04 -8.36 7.35
N GLY A 124 -23.93 -7.61 7.41
CA GLY A 124 -22.70 -7.87 6.69
C GLY A 124 -22.00 -6.59 6.20
N PRO A 125 -20.70 -6.69 5.82
CA PRO A 125 -19.91 -5.54 5.40
C PRO A 125 -20.38 -4.95 4.06
N GLY A 126 -20.12 -3.65 3.89
CA GLY A 126 -20.28 -2.93 2.63
C GLY A 126 -19.33 -3.38 1.52
N ASN A 127 -19.39 -2.65 0.41
CA ASN A 127 -18.73 -3.04 -0.84
C ASN A 127 -18.06 -1.85 -1.57
N TYR A 128 -17.62 -0.85 -0.80
CA TYR A 128 -16.90 0.33 -1.25
C TYR A 128 -15.37 0.12 -1.20
N PHE A 129 -14.81 -0.27 -0.06
CA PHE A 129 -13.40 -0.60 0.10
C PHE A 129 -13.02 -1.93 -0.59
N THR A 130 -14.00 -2.77 -0.94
CA THR A 130 -13.82 -3.92 -1.84
C THR A 130 -13.33 -3.46 -3.21
N PHE A 131 -12.30 -4.13 -3.73
CA PHE A 131 -11.87 -4.01 -5.13
C PHE A 131 -12.77 -4.89 -6.01
N PRO A 132 -13.48 -4.33 -7.01
CA PRO A 132 -14.33 -5.11 -7.91
C PRO A 132 -13.55 -6.14 -8.72
N THR A 133 -14.20 -7.18 -9.24
CA THR A 133 -13.53 -8.08 -10.20
C THR A 133 -13.13 -7.33 -11.48
N TRP A 134 -12.03 -7.76 -12.10
CA TRP A 134 -11.36 -7.09 -13.23
C TRP A 134 -10.82 -5.67 -12.95
N TYR A 135 -10.70 -5.21 -11.70
CA TYR A 135 -10.23 -3.84 -11.34
C TYR A 135 -8.92 -3.40 -12.02
N PHE A 136 -8.02 -4.34 -12.31
CA PHE A 136 -6.70 -4.10 -12.94
C PHE A 136 -6.73 -4.05 -14.48
N GLN A 137 -7.90 -4.26 -15.10
CA GLN A 137 -8.10 -4.24 -16.55
C GLN A 137 -9.10 -3.17 -16.94
N ASN A 138 -8.66 -2.23 -17.78
CA ASN A 138 -9.52 -1.29 -18.53
C ASN A 138 -10.49 -0.44 -17.67
N ARG A 139 -10.13 -0.24 -16.39
CA ARG A 139 -11.02 0.31 -15.35
C ARG A 139 -10.33 1.33 -14.43
N SER A 140 -9.06 1.68 -14.65
CA SER A 140 -8.39 2.73 -13.89
C SER A 140 -8.38 4.06 -14.66
N PHE A 141 -8.50 5.16 -13.92
CA PHE A 141 -8.71 6.49 -14.46
C PHE A 141 -8.41 7.54 -13.37
N GLY A 142 -8.65 8.81 -13.69
CA GLY A 142 -8.59 9.89 -12.72
C GLY A 142 -9.21 11.19 -13.23
N LEU A 143 -9.11 12.23 -12.42
CA LEU A 143 -9.60 13.57 -12.73
C LEU A 143 -8.43 14.55 -12.82
N VAL A 144 -8.39 15.34 -13.90
CA VAL A 144 -7.57 16.55 -13.97
C VAL A 144 -8.46 17.72 -13.60
N ILE A 145 -8.26 18.25 -12.40
CA ILE A 145 -9.02 19.38 -11.85
C ILE A 145 -8.18 20.64 -12.03
N ARG A 146 -8.66 21.59 -12.84
CA ARG A 146 -8.08 22.93 -13.02
C ARG A 146 -8.94 23.94 -12.26
N ASP A 147 -8.46 24.35 -11.11
CA ASP A 147 -9.16 25.27 -10.22
C ASP A 147 -8.67 26.71 -10.45
N GLY A 148 -9.56 27.53 -11.01
CA GLY A 148 -9.33 28.94 -11.28
C GLY A 148 -9.64 29.88 -10.11
N VAL A 149 -10.10 29.39 -8.96
CA VAL A 149 -10.46 30.22 -7.79
C VAL A 149 -9.23 30.90 -7.17
N PRO A 150 -8.04 30.26 -7.05
CA PRO A 150 -6.80 30.95 -6.72
C PRO A 150 -6.37 32.03 -7.73
N ALA A 151 -6.84 31.93 -8.98
CA ALA A 151 -6.65 32.93 -10.04
C ALA A 151 -7.79 33.97 -10.08
N GLY A 152 -8.62 34.06 -9.03
CA GLY A 152 -9.72 35.02 -8.91
C GLY A 152 -10.97 34.71 -9.74
N ARG A 153 -11.14 33.47 -10.23
CA ARG A 153 -12.28 33.05 -11.05
C ARG A 153 -13.16 32.05 -10.31
N SER A 154 -14.47 32.29 -10.21
CA SER A 154 -15.43 31.30 -9.73
C SER A 154 -15.67 30.20 -10.78
N ARG A 155 -14.66 29.36 -11.03
CA ARG A 155 -14.69 28.32 -12.07
C ARG A 155 -13.64 27.24 -11.83
N ILE A 156 -14.10 26.00 -11.81
CA ILE A 156 -13.27 24.78 -11.79
C ILE A 156 -13.62 23.94 -13.02
N GLU A 157 -12.62 23.55 -13.80
CA GLU A 157 -12.75 22.59 -14.89
C GLU A 157 -12.31 21.20 -14.39
N ILE A 158 -13.07 20.15 -14.70
CA ILE A 158 -12.80 18.78 -14.28
C ILE A 158 -12.85 17.88 -15.52
N SER A 159 -11.70 17.41 -16.01
CA SER A 159 -11.61 16.48 -17.14
C SER A 159 -11.33 15.05 -16.68
N LEU A 160 -12.07 14.10 -17.22
CA LEU A 160 -11.88 12.68 -16.96
C LEU A 160 -10.72 12.12 -17.80
N ARG A 161 -9.78 11.42 -17.15
CA ARG A 161 -8.65 10.75 -17.81
C ARG A 161 -8.71 9.24 -17.60
N VAL A 162 -8.99 8.50 -18.66
CA VAL A 162 -8.97 7.03 -18.67
C VAL A 162 -7.52 6.57 -18.90
N ASN A 163 -6.95 5.74 -18.02
CA ASN A 163 -5.60 5.20 -18.26
C ASN A 163 -5.63 4.11 -19.34
N ASN A 164 -6.65 3.26 -19.29
CA ASN A 164 -6.81 2.13 -20.19
C ASN A 164 -8.30 1.78 -20.33
N GLY A 165 -8.73 1.39 -21.53
CA GLY A 165 -10.12 1.10 -21.86
C GLY A 165 -10.85 2.26 -22.55
N THR A 166 -12.17 2.15 -22.60
CA THR A 166 -13.10 3.14 -23.13
C THR A 166 -14.34 3.17 -22.26
N PHE A 167 -14.72 4.35 -21.80
CA PHE A 167 -15.96 4.57 -21.08
C PHE A 167 -16.95 5.34 -21.96
N VAL A 168 -18.25 5.09 -21.74
CA VAL A 168 -19.37 5.72 -22.45
C VAL A 168 -20.31 6.34 -21.43
N GLU A 169 -20.96 7.45 -21.77
CA GLU A 169 -22.04 8.08 -20.97
C GLU A 169 -21.70 8.32 -19.48
N THR A 170 -20.41 8.52 -19.19
CA THR A 170 -19.88 8.55 -17.81
C THR A 170 -20.26 9.84 -17.08
N GLY A 171 -20.67 9.68 -15.82
CA GLY A 171 -21.12 10.77 -14.96
C GLY A 171 -20.08 11.26 -13.95
N LEU A 172 -20.31 12.45 -13.40
CA LEU A 172 -19.72 12.97 -12.18
C LEU A 172 -20.83 13.35 -11.21
N SER A 173 -20.83 12.73 -10.03
CA SER A 173 -21.54 13.25 -8.86
C SER A 173 -20.62 14.22 -8.11
N ALA A 174 -21.20 15.35 -7.67
CA ALA A 174 -20.48 16.38 -6.95
C ALA A 174 -21.33 16.99 -5.83
N PHE A 175 -20.66 17.40 -4.75
CA PHE A 175 -21.23 17.97 -3.51
C PHE A 175 -22.23 17.03 -2.81
N ARG A 176 -21.89 16.55 -1.60
CA ARG A 176 -22.81 15.77 -0.77
C ARG A 176 -24.13 16.50 -0.53
N ARG A 177 -25.27 15.79 -0.62
CA ARG A 177 -26.55 16.30 -0.10
C ARG A 177 -26.58 16.11 1.40
N VAL A 178 -26.19 17.17 2.10
CA VAL A 178 -26.29 17.33 3.56
C VAL A 178 -27.75 17.60 3.93
N ASP A 179 -28.39 16.66 4.61
CA ASP A 179 -29.84 16.65 4.85
C ASP A 179 -30.16 15.66 6.00
N PRO A 180 -30.94 16.01 7.04
CA PRO A 180 -31.26 15.10 8.16
C PRO A 180 -31.93 13.78 7.74
N ASP A 181 -32.66 13.79 6.62
CA ASP A 181 -33.33 12.60 6.09
C ASP A 181 -32.40 11.72 5.22
N ILE A 182 -31.16 12.17 4.93
CA ILE A 182 -30.18 11.41 4.13
C ILE A 182 -28.99 10.99 5.00
N ARG A 183 -29.05 9.72 5.41
CA ARG A 183 -28.07 9.07 6.29
C ARG A 183 -26.95 8.41 5.48
N ASP A 184 -27.33 7.80 4.36
CA ASP A 184 -26.51 7.00 3.46
C ASP A 184 -25.76 7.89 2.42
N TYR A 185 -26.04 7.69 1.13
CA TYR A 185 -25.48 8.41 -0.01
C TYR A 185 -26.46 9.45 -0.56
N GLY A 186 -25.95 10.50 -1.21
CA GLY A 186 -26.78 11.54 -1.81
C GLY A 186 -25.98 12.73 -2.29
N TRP A 187 -26.39 13.30 -3.43
CA TRP A 187 -25.63 14.30 -4.18
C TRP A 187 -26.50 15.52 -4.50
N LYS A 188 -25.95 16.74 -4.40
CA LYS A 188 -26.61 17.98 -4.83
C LYS A 188 -26.47 18.19 -6.35
N MET A 189 -25.38 17.74 -6.94
CA MET A 189 -25.08 17.85 -8.37
C MET A 189 -24.77 16.47 -8.95
N ASN A 190 -25.39 16.13 -10.08
CA ASN A 190 -25.03 14.97 -10.91
C ASN A 190 -25.08 15.40 -12.37
N VAL A 191 -23.99 15.21 -13.11
CA VAL A 191 -23.85 15.64 -14.51
C VAL A 191 -23.10 14.61 -15.33
N GLY A 192 -23.37 14.52 -16.63
CA GLY A 192 -22.54 13.76 -17.57
C GLY A 192 -21.27 14.53 -17.93
N PHE A 193 -20.13 13.85 -18.06
CA PHE A 193 -18.95 14.45 -18.71
C PHE A 193 -19.28 14.73 -20.19
N GLN A 194 -19.00 15.94 -20.65
CA GLN A 194 -19.33 16.39 -22.00
C GLN A 194 -18.17 16.12 -22.96
N ASN A 195 -18.49 15.61 -24.16
CA ASN A 195 -17.51 15.36 -25.21
C ASN A 195 -18.12 15.59 -26.61
N PRO A 196 -17.34 15.79 -27.69
CA PRO A 196 -17.85 15.66 -29.05
C PRO A 196 -18.53 14.28 -29.23
N LEU A 197 -19.75 14.29 -29.76
CA LEU A 197 -20.58 13.10 -29.85
C LEU A 197 -20.08 12.12 -30.92
N GLU A 198 -19.84 10.88 -30.52
CA GLU A 198 -19.51 9.78 -31.43
C GLU A 198 -20.70 8.81 -31.49
N GLY A 199 -21.40 8.78 -32.63
CA GLY A 199 -22.62 7.99 -32.78
C GLY A 199 -23.72 8.37 -31.78
N ASN A 200 -23.86 9.67 -31.48
CA ASN A 200 -24.74 10.24 -30.45
C ASN A 200 -24.45 9.80 -29.00
N ARG A 201 -23.25 9.27 -28.70
CA ARG A 201 -22.81 8.95 -27.34
C ARG A 201 -21.66 9.86 -26.91
N ASN A 202 -21.61 10.24 -25.63
CA ASN A 202 -20.41 10.79 -25.01
C ASN A 202 -19.45 9.61 -24.75
N ILE A 203 -18.23 9.64 -25.31
CA ILE A 203 -17.25 8.56 -25.18
C ILE A 203 -15.93 9.14 -24.68
N CYS A 204 -15.36 8.55 -23.63
CA CYS A 204 -14.09 8.93 -23.02
C CYS A 204 -13.07 7.80 -23.22
N ARG A 205 -11.92 8.11 -23.84
CA ARG A 205 -10.86 7.15 -24.14
C ARG A 205 -9.53 7.58 -23.52
N SER A 206 -8.57 6.67 -23.42
CA SER A 206 -7.19 7.02 -23.08
C SER A 206 -6.50 7.91 -24.13
N THR A 207 -7.08 8.04 -25.32
CA THR A 207 -6.62 8.90 -26.43
C THR A 207 -7.38 10.22 -26.57
N SER A 208 -8.34 10.54 -25.69
CA SER A 208 -9.11 11.79 -25.73
C SER A 208 -8.24 13.03 -25.43
N ALA A 209 -8.57 14.19 -26.00
CA ALA A 209 -7.91 15.47 -25.69
C ALA A 209 -8.07 15.87 -24.20
N ARG A 210 -7.38 16.92 -23.69
CA ARG A 210 -7.51 17.30 -22.26
C ARG A 210 -8.84 17.98 -21.99
N GLU A 211 -9.37 18.65 -22.99
CA GLU A 211 -10.62 19.40 -23.02
C GLU A 211 -11.82 18.49 -23.31
N ASP A 212 -11.55 17.30 -23.85
CA ASP A 212 -12.51 16.20 -24.02
C ASP A 212 -12.92 15.61 -22.66
N CYS A 213 -14.17 15.13 -22.58
CA CYS A 213 -14.78 14.56 -21.37
C CYS A 213 -14.61 15.46 -20.13
N MET A 214 -15.14 16.68 -20.23
CA MET A 214 -15.04 17.72 -19.22
C MET A 214 -16.39 18.02 -18.55
N VAL A 215 -16.34 18.41 -17.27
CA VAL A 215 -17.38 19.11 -16.51
C VAL A 215 -16.83 20.47 -16.07
N VAL A 216 -17.70 21.48 -15.97
CA VAL A 216 -17.36 22.78 -15.38
C VAL A 216 -18.26 23.02 -14.17
N ILE A 217 -17.66 23.43 -13.05
CA ILE A 217 -18.37 23.87 -11.84
C ILE A 217 -18.07 25.36 -11.65
N THR A 218 -19.10 26.20 -11.68
CA THR A 218 -19.00 27.67 -11.51
C THR A 218 -19.38 28.13 -10.11
N ASP A 219 -20.13 27.33 -9.36
CA ASP A 219 -20.81 27.74 -8.13
C ASP A 219 -20.70 26.64 -7.05
N ASN A 220 -20.86 27.04 -5.78
CA ASN A 220 -20.90 26.15 -4.64
C ASN A 220 -22.33 25.63 -4.39
N TRP A 221 -22.49 24.31 -4.28
CA TRP A 221 -23.78 23.64 -4.03
C TRP A 221 -23.90 23.02 -2.63
N ARG A 222 -22.87 23.14 -1.78
CA ARG A 222 -22.86 22.67 -0.37
C ARG A 222 -23.44 23.70 0.60
N ALA A 223 -23.42 24.98 0.25
CA ALA A 223 -24.01 26.05 1.05
C ALA A 223 -25.53 25.86 1.27
N PRO A 224 -26.11 26.37 2.38
CA PRO A 224 -27.56 26.30 2.64
C PRO A 224 -28.40 27.07 1.61
N VAL A 225 -27.76 27.99 0.87
CA VAL A 225 -28.27 28.56 -0.39
C VAL A 225 -27.32 28.11 -1.51
N PRO A 226 -27.67 27.11 -2.33
CA PRO A 226 -26.87 26.71 -3.49
C PRO A 226 -26.77 27.84 -4.52
N GLY A 227 -25.65 27.88 -5.27
CA GLY A 227 -25.44 28.89 -6.32
C GLY A 227 -24.68 30.14 -5.86
N THR A 228 -23.93 30.07 -4.75
CA THR A 228 -22.96 31.12 -4.39
C THR A 228 -21.64 30.91 -5.13
N PRO A 229 -20.87 31.97 -5.45
CA PRO A 229 -19.53 31.83 -6.00
C PRO A 229 -18.61 30.94 -5.14
N LEU A 230 -17.73 30.18 -5.79
CA LEU A 230 -16.72 29.32 -5.16
C LEU A 230 -15.62 30.15 -4.49
N GLN A 231 -15.17 29.71 -3.32
CA GLN A 231 -14.14 30.39 -2.52
C GLN A 231 -13.00 29.44 -2.14
N VAL A 232 -11.78 29.97 -1.99
CA VAL A 232 -10.65 29.17 -1.47
C VAL A 232 -10.98 28.65 -0.07
N GLY A 233 -10.84 27.34 0.12
CA GLY A 233 -11.24 26.64 1.35
C GLY A 233 -12.59 25.92 1.27
N ASP A 234 -13.44 26.22 0.28
CA ASP A 234 -14.63 25.42 -0.03
C ASP A 234 -14.26 23.95 -0.27
N VAL A 235 -15.21 23.03 -0.06
CA VAL A 235 -14.99 21.60 -0.31
C VAL A 235 -16.08 20.98 -1.17
N ILE A 236 -15.63 20.15 -2.11
CA ILE A 236 -16.43 19.46 -3.10
C ILE A 236 -16.12 17.96 -2.97
N GLU A 237 -17.06 17.20 -2.43
CA GLU A 237 -17.01 15.74 -2.54
C GLU A 237 -17.26 15.37 -4.01
N VAL A 238 -16.36 14.59 -4.61
CA VAL A 238 -16.37 14.26 -6.04
C VAL A 238 -16.29 12.75 -6.26
N THR A 239 -17.20 12.25 -7.09
CA THR A 239 -17.40 10.81 -7.34
C THR A 239 -17.75 10.58 -8.81
N PRO A 240 -16.75 10.36 -9.69
CA PRO A 240 -16.98 9.91 -11.06
C PRO A 240 -17.62 8.51 -11.11
N ALA A 241 -18.54 8.29 -12.05
CA ALA A 241 -19.29 7.04 -12.21
C ALA A 241 -18.96 6.38 -13.56
N PRO A 242 -17.81 5.68 -13.68
CA PRO A 242 -17.34 5.09 -14.94
C PRO A 242 -18.29 3.99 -15.44
N TYR A 243 -18.60 4.05 -16.73
CA TYR A 243 -19.48 3.10 -17.41
C TYR A 243 -18.83 2.58 -18.69
N LEU A 244 -18.64 1.26 -18.79
CA LEU A 244 -17.92 0.63 -19.89
C LEU A 244 -18.84 0.39 -21.10
N GLU A 245 -18.27 0.34 -22.30
CA GLU A 245 -19.02 -0.13 -23.47
C GLU A 245 -19.47 -1.59 -23.27
N HIS A 246 -20.75 -1.86 -23.55
CA HIS A 246 -21.46 -3.03 -23.06
C HIS A 246 -22.39 -3.65 -24.10
N THR A 247 -22.62 -4.97 -23.96
CA THR A 247 -23.59 -5.74 -24.72
C THR A 247 -25.02 -5.54 -24.17
N ALA A 248 -26.03 -5.95 -24.95
CA ALA A 248 -27.43 -5.87 -24.56
C ALA A 248 -27.80 -6.72 -23.32
N ASP A 249 -26.98 -7.72 -22.95
CA ASP A 249 -27.10 -8.49 -21.71
C ASP A 249 -26.30 -7.89 -20.53
N ASN A 250 -25.92 -6.61 -20.64
CA ASN A 250 -25.22 -5.83 -19.60
C ASN A 250 -23.83 -6.36 -19.18
N ARG A 251 -23.04 -6.88 -20.13
CA ARG A 251 -21.62 -7.24 -19.91
C ARG A 251 -20.68 -6.31 -20.65
N ALA A 252 -19.48 -6.08 -20.11
CA ALA A 252 -18.48 -5.25 -20.76
C ALA A 252 -17.98 -5.93 -22.04
N VAL A 253 -18.02 -5.24 -23.19
CA VAL A 253 -17.64 -5.79 -24.51
C VAL A 253 -16.20 -6.33 -24.52
N ILE A 254 -15.33 -5.73 -23.70
CA ILE A 254 -13.89 -5.96 -23.69
C ILE A 254 -13.43 -7.21 -22.90
N ASP A 255 -14.22 -7.68 -21.92
CA ASP A 255 -13.84 -8.81 -21.04
C ASP A 255 -15.00 -9.61 -20.43
N GLY A 256 -16.25 -9.24 -20.73
CA GLY A 256 -17.44 -9.89 -20.17
C GLY A 256 -17.74 -9.56 -18.70
N GLY A 257 -16.94 -8.69 -18.07
CA GLY A 257 -17.08 -8.28 -16.68
C GLY A 257 -18.17 -7.23 -16.45
N GLY A 258 -18.19 -6.68 -15.23
CA GLY A 258 -19.13 -5.63 -14.83
C GLY A 258 -18.98 -4.35 -15.65
N ILE A 259 -20.10 -3.66 -15.85
CA ILE A 259 -20.22 -2.50 -16.75
C ILE A 259 -20.32 -1.15 -16.03
N ARG A 260 -21.06 -1.10 -14.91
CA ARG A 260 -21.20 0.08 -14.04
C ARG A 260 -20.33 -0.13 -12.82
N TYR A 261 -19.59 0.90 -12.45
CA TYR A 261 -18.98 1.00 -11.13
C TYR A 261 -19.25 2.39 -10.58
N TYR A 262 -19.33 2.49 -9.25
CA TYR A 262 -19.09 3.75 -8.58
C TYR A 262 -17.57 3.97 -8.51
N SER A 263 -17.11 5.09 -7.95
CA SER A 263 -15.69 5.28 -7.63
C SER A 263 -15.47 5.46 -6.14
N PHE A 264 -14.19 5.57 -5.77
CA PHE A 264 -13.81 6.22 -4.52
C PHE A 264 -14.42 7.64 -4.45
N GLU A 265 -15.03 7.99 -3.31
CA GLU A 265 -15.49 9.35 -3.00
C GLU A 265 -14.30 10.11 -2.41
N GLN A 266 -13.83 11.15 -3.10
CA GLN A 266 -12.72 12.00 -2.65
C GLN A 266 -13.20 13.41 -2.34
N LEU A 267 -12.56 14.08 -1.39
CA LEU A 267 -12.87 15.47 -1.05
C LEU A 267 -11.83 16.39 -1.69
N TYR A 268 -12.26 17.20 -2.67
CA TYR A 268 -11.45 18.28 -3.21
C TYR A 268 -11.65 19.55 -2.37
N GLN A 269 -10.58 20.16 -1.89
CA GLN A 269 -10.61 21.47 -1.26
C GLN A 269 -10.12 22.55 -2.24
N VAL A 270 -10.97 23.55 -2.46
CA VAL A 270 -10.77 24.65 -3.41
C VAL A 270 -9.54 25.47 -3.02
N GLY A 271 -8.66 25.67 -3.99
CA GLY A 271 -7.35 26.30 -3.89
C GLY A 271 -6.24 25.46 -3.25
N VAL A 272 -6.54 24.22 -2.88
CA VAL A 272 -5.69 23.37 -2.02
C VAL A 272 -5.42 21.98 -2.61
N GLY A 273 -6.42 21.29 -3.18
CA GLY A 273 -6.28 19.95 -3.78
C GLY A 273 -7.12 18.86 -3.11
N MET A 274 -6.87 17.59 -3.46
CA MET A 274 -7.52 16.45 -2.79
C MET A 274 -7.07 16.33 -1.34
N ARG A 275 -8.00 16.00 -0.43
CA ARG A 275 -7.75 15.84 1.00
C ARG A 275 -8.35 14.54 1.53
N PRO A 276 -7.67 13.86 2.47
CA PRO A 276 -8.31 12.84 3.31
C PRO A 276 -9.44 13.46 4.13
N TRP A 277 -10.56 12.76 4.29
CA TRP A 277 -11.79 13.32 4.87
C TRP A 277 -12.46 12.43 5.92
N TYR A 278 -13.36 13.06 6.69
CA TYR A 278 -14.28 12.39 7.61
C TYR A 278 -15.63 13.12 7.68
N GLY A 279 -16.67 12.42 8.14
CA GLY A 279 -18.02 12.95 8.29
C GLY A 279 -18.24 13.62 9.65
N VAL A 280 -18.61 14.90 9.68
CA VAL A 280 -18.91 15.66 10.91
C VAL A 280 -20.39 15.72 11.26
N ALA A 281 -20.66 15.97 12.55
CA ALA A 281 -21.99 15.91 13.14
C ALA A 281 -22.90 17.07 12.68
N PRO A 282 -24.22 16.87 12.62
CA PRO A 282 -24.96 15.63 12.94
C PRO A 282 -25.20 14.69 11.74
N VAL A 283 -24.77 15.03 10.52
CA VAL A 283 -25.28 14.44 9.26
C VAL A 283 -24.19 13.87 8.33
N LEU A 284 -23.06 13.43 8.91
CA LEU A 284 -21.90 12.87 8.19
C LEU A 284 -21.43 13.72 6.99
N ASP A 285 -21.48 15.06 7.11
CA ASP A 285 -21.01 15.99 6.08
C ASP A 285 -19.49 15.98 5.98
N SER A 286 -18.94 16.02 4.77
CA SER A 286 -17.51 15.80 4.51
C SER A 286 -16.69 17.05 4.77
N VAL A 287 -15.71 16.93 5.66
CA VAL A 287 -14.66 17.94 5.88
C VAL A 287 -13.28 17.29 5.83
N PRO A 288 -12.22 18.06 5.53
CA PRO A 288 -10.85 17.56 5.58
C PRO A 288 -10.49 17.06 6.97
N LEU A 289 -9.76 15.95 7.04
CA LEU A 289 -9.17 15.46 8.28
C LEU A 289 -8.12 16.46 8.80
N PRO A 290 -8.11 16.77 10.11
CA PRO A 290 -7.09 17.62 10.69
C PRO A 290 -5.69 17.05 10.48
N ALA A 291 -4.73 17.92 10.16
CA ALA A 291 -3.35 17.53 9.85
C ALA A 291 -2.65 16.70 10.94
N SER A 292 -3.15 16.73 12.19
CA SER A 292 -2.69 15.89 13.32
C SER A 292 -3.07 14.41 13.19
N THR A 293 -4.21 14.10 12.57
CA THR A 293 -4.72 12.73 12.39
C THR A 293 -4.15 12.02 11.16
N LEU A 294 -3.47 12.76 10.28
CA LEU A 294 -2.86 12.24 9.07
C LEU A 294 -1.57 11.47 9.43
N LEU A 295 -1.68 10.14 9.55
CA LEU A 295 -0.52 9.27 9.85
C LEU A 295 0.41 9.13 8.64
N GLY A 296 -0.14 9.13 7.43
CA GLY A 296 0.61 9.10 6.17
C GLY A 296 0.72 10.46 5.46
N GLY A 297 0.49 11.59 6.15
CA GLY A 297 0.35 12.88 5.47
C GLY A 297 -0.84 12.89 4.50
N GLU A 298 -0.71 13.51 3.33
CA GLU A 298 -1.77 13.52 2.31
C GLU A 298 -2.02 12.14 1.68
N ALA A 299 -1.08 11.19 1.85
CA ALA A 299 -1.27 9.79 1.49
C ALA A 299 -2.11 8.98 2.51
N SER A 300 -2.68 9.64 3.54
CA SER A 300 -3.55 8.97 4.52
C SER A 300 -4.90 8.60 3.92
N VAL A 301 -5.40 7.39 4.18
CA VAL A 301 -6.73 6.92 3.79
C VAL A 301 -7.80 7.61 4.65
N SER A 302 -8.82 8.16 4.00
CA SER A 302 -10.02 8.76 4.61
C SER A 302 -10.78 7.78 5.53
N TYR A 303 -11.60 8.31 6.44
CA TYR A 303 -12.41 7.47 7.34
C TYR A 303 -13.40 6.59 6.56
N ASN A 304 -13.52 5.32 6.96
CA ASN A 304 -14.39 4.34 6.31
C ASN A 304 -15.85 4.48 6.78
N TYR A 305 -16.80 4.69 5.88
CA TYR A 305 -18.24 4.68 6.23
C TYR A 305 -19.00 3.49 5.62
N SER A 306 -18.29 2.48 5.12
CA SER A 306 -18.87 1.28 4.49
C SER A 306 -18.75 0.01 5.34
N GLU A 307 -18.21 0.13 6.56
CA GLU A 307 -18.08 -0.98 7.52
C GLU A 307 -17.21 -2.15 7.01
N GLU A 308 -16.27 -1.83 6.11
CA GLU A 308 -15.15 -2.67 5.69
C GLU A 308 -13.79 -2.31 6.37
N PRO A 309 -13.66 -2.10 7.70
CA PRO A 309 -12.38 -1.72 8.31
C PRO A 309 -11.29 -2.80 8.13
N HIS A 310 -11.70 -4.05 7.90
CA HIS A 310 -10.81 -5.16 7.54
C HIS A 310 -10.06 -4.95 6.20
N ARG A 311 -10.48 -3.98 5.36
CA ARG A 311 -9.85 -3.64 4.08
C ARG A 311 -9.07 -2.35 4.08
N VAL A 312 -8.97 -1.64 5.20
CA VAL A 312 -8.35 -0.30 5.23
C VAL A 312 -6.87 -0.33 4.79
N PHE A 313 -6.16 -1.44 5.05
CA PHE A 313 -4.79 -1.66 4.59
C PHE A 313 -4.64 -2.00 3.09
N GLN A 314 -5.74 -2.23 2.36
CA GLN A 314 -5.70 -2.57 0.92
C GLN A 314 -5.84 -1.35 0.00
N GLN A 315 -6.08 -0.15 0.55
CA GLN A 315 -6.42 1.04 -0.23
C GLN A 315 -5.20 1.81 -0.75
N MET A 316 -5.41 2.60 -1.79
CA MET A 316 -4.40 3.50 -2.36
C MET A 316 -4.16 4.70 -1.44
N ALA A 317 -3.01 5.35 -1.58
CA ALA A 317 -2.79 6.70 -1.07
C ALA A 317 -3.89 7.67 -1.58
N ASN A 318 -4.44 8.51 -0.69
CA ASN A 318 -5.57 9.39 -1.03
C ASN A 318 -5.18 10.57 -1.95
N ASN A 319 -3.88 10.78 -2.17
CA ASN A 319 -3.30 11.77 -3.09
C ASN A 319 -2.70 11.13 -4.37
N ILE A 320 -3.01 9.86 -4.67
CA ILE A 320 -2.42 9.10 -5.79
C ILE A 320 -2.65 9.75 -7.15
N GLY A 321 -1.64 9.70 -8.01
CA GLY A 321 -1.69 10.17 -9.40
C GLY A 321 -2.58 9.31 -10.31
N ILE A 322 -2.90 9.85 -11.48
CA ILE A 322 -3.79 9.23 -12.47
C ILE A 322 -3.12 7.98 -13.05
N ALA A 323 -1.94 8.11 -13.65
CA ALA A 323 -1.19 6.99 -14.21
C ALA A 323 -0.65 6.04 -13.12
N ASN A 324 -0.29 6.57 -11.95
CA ASN A 324 0.14 5.80 -10.78
C ASN A 324 -0.97 4.89 -10.23
N THR A 325 -2.25 5.24 -10.41
CA THR A 325 -3.38 4.34 -10.14
C THR A 325 -3.30 3.05 -10.97
N GLN A 326 -2.92 3.12 -12.26
CA GLN A 326 -2.74 1.90 -13.08
C GLN A 326 -1.57 1.06 -12.54
N ARG A 327 -0.45 1.69 -12.18
CA ARG A 327 0.72 1.00 -11.60
C ARG A 327 0.36 0.27 -10.31
N PHE A 328 -0.39 0.92 -9.42
CA PHE A 328 -0.88 0.33 -8.18
C PHE A 328 -1.76 -0.90 -8.43
N VAL A 329 -2.76 -0.84 -9.32
CA VAL A 329 -3.67 -1.98 -9.55
C VAL A 329 -2.98 -3.16 -10.25
N GLU A 330 -1.99 -2.89 -11.11
CA GLU A 330 -1.18 -3.94 -11.75
C GLU A 330 -0.23 -4.61 -10.75
N GLY A 331 0.39 -3.84 -9.84
CA GLY A 331 1.18 -4.38 -8.75
C GLY A 331 0.36 -5.17 -7.74
N ARG A 332 -0.83 -4.66 -7.39
CA ARG A 332 -1.81 -5.37 -6.54
C ARG A 332 -2.19 -6.72 -7.15
N ARG A 333 -2.43 -6.77 -8.47
CA ARG A 333 -2.70 -8.02 -9.18
C ARG A 333 -1.60 -9.05 -8.95
N LEU A 334 -0.33 -8.66 -9.11
CA LEU A 334 0.81 -9.55 -8.89
C LEU A 334 0.96 -9.97 -7.42
N PHE A 335 0.85 -9.03 -6.47
CA PHE A 335 0.89 -9.31 -5.02
C PHE A 335 -0.17 -10.34 -4.58
N HIS A 336 -1.34 -10.31 -5.24
CA HIS A 336 -2.45 -11.24 -5.03
C HIS A 336 -2.42 -12.51 -5.90
N THR A 337 -1.45 -12.68 -6.81
CA THR A 337 -1.36 -13.80 -7.77
C THR A 337 -0.63 -15.01 -7.19
N SER A 338 -1.21 -16.19 -7.39
CA SER A 338 -0.61 -17.51 -7.12
C SER A 338 0.43 -17.87 -8.18
N PHE A 339 1.69 -18.03 -7.78
CA PHE A 339 2.78 -18.50 -8.67
C PHE A 339 2.70 -20.00 -9.02
N VAL A 340 1.59 -20.66 -8.69
CA VAL A 340 1.29 -22.06 -9.04
C VAL A 340 0.43 -22.13 -10.28
N ASP A 341 -0.72 -21.44 -10.26
CA ASP A 341 -1.77 -21.56 -11.26
C ASP A 341 -2.21 -20.21 -11.85
N GLY A 342 -1.49 -19.13 -11.52
CA GLY A 342 -1.76 -17.77 -12.01
C GLY A 342 -3.06 -17.15 -11.46
N LYS A 343 -3.76 -17.79 -10.54
CA LYS A 343 -5.04 -17.27 -10.03
C LYS A 343 -4.84 -16.11 -9.07
N HIS A 344 -5.75 -15.14 -9.16
CA HIS A 344 -5.87 -14.07 -8.19
C HIS A 344 -6.59 -14.58 -6.94
N SER A 345 -6.02 -14.34 -5.76
CA SER A 345 -6.54 -14.80 -4.46
C SER A 345 -7.97 -14.34 -4.16
N GLU A 346 -8.34 -13.12 -4.54
CA GLU A 346 -9.71 -12.61 -4.45
C GLU A 346 -10.51 -13.02 -5.71
N SER A 347 -11.69 -13.59 -5.52
CA SER A 347 -12.58 -14.10 -6.59
C SER A 347 -11.88 -14.98 -7.65
N PRO A 348 -11.20 -16.09 -7.24
CA PRO A 348 -10.29 -16.89 -8.09
C PRO A 348 -10.96 -17.61 -9.27
N ASN A 349 -12.29 -17.71 -9.29
CA ASN A 349 -13.07 -18.32 -10.37
C ASN A 349 -13.68 -17.27 -11.34
N ILE A 350 -13.40 -15.97 -11.12
CA ILE A 350 -13.99 -14.85 -11.85
C ILE A 350 -12.89 -13.91 -12.36
N ASN A 351 -11.93 -13.54 -11.51
CA ASN A 351 -10.78 -12.75 -11.93
C ASN A 351 -9.88 -13.56 -12.90
N PRO A 352 -9.45 -12.96 -14.03
CA PRO A 352 -8.74 -13.70 -15.08
C PRO A 352 -7.33 -14.11 -14.66
N VAL A 353 -7.05 -15.40 -14.84
CA VAL A 353 -5.76 -16.05 -14.59
C VAL A 353 -4.63 -15.27 -15.25
N PHE A 354 -3.63 -14.90 -14.46
CA PHE A 354 -2.40 -14.28 -14.94
C PHE A 354 -1.44 -15.40 -15.38
N THR A 355 -1.72 -15.98 -16.55
CA THR A 355 -1.09 -17.22 -17.05
C THR A 355 0.44 -17.15 -17.15
N ALA A 356 1.00 -15.96 -17.36
CA ALA A 356 2.45 -15.72 -17.32
C ALA A 356 3.10 -16.22 -16.02
N HIS A 357 2.42 -16.09 -14.87
CA HIS A 357 2.92 -16.46 -13.54
C HIS A 357 2.50 -17.86 -13.07
N ALA A 358 1.80 -18.65 -13.89
CA ALA A 358 1.55 -20.05 -13.57
C ALA A 358 2.85 -20.88 -13.65
N ASN A 359 3.00 -21.85 -12.77
CA ASN A 359 4.15 -22.77 -12.67
C ASN A 359 5.53 -22.11 -12.47
N GLN A 360 5.58 -20.87 -11.98
CA GLN A 360 6.83 -20.11 -11.80
C GLN A 360 7.53 -20.31 -10.44
N ARG A 361 6.81 -20.89 -9.47
CA ARG A 361 7.30 -21.20 -8.12
C ARG A 361 8.43 -22.24 -8.13
N GLY A 362 9.45 -22.04 -7.31
CA GLY A 362 10.58 -22.96 -7.13
C GLY A 362 10.23 -24.28 -6.40
N PRO A 363 11.16 -25.25 -6.36
CA PRO A 363 10.91 -26.60 -5.82
C PRO A 363 10.62 -26.62 -4.31
N ARG A 364 11.04 -25.59 -3.58
CA ARG A 364 10.68 -25.30 -2.19
C ARG A 364 10.25 -23.84 -2.03
N PHE A 365 9.41 -23.61 -1.03
CA PHE A 365 8.74 -22.33 -0.75
C PHE A 365 8.14 -22.35 0.67
N ASN A 366 7.64 -21.21 1.15
CA ASN A 366 6.74 -21.12 2.31
C ASN A 366 5.29 -20.93 1.83
N ASN A 367 5.03 -19.95 0.95
CA ASN A 367 3.70 -19.65 0.44
C ASN A 367 3.65 -19.59 -1.11
N VAL A 368 2.48 -19.26 -1.69
CA VAL A 368 2.24 -19.23 -3.14
C VAL A 368 2.01 -17.83 -3.71
N SER A 369 1.76 -16.84 -2.85
CA SER A 369 1.53 -15.43 -3.20
C SER A 369 1.90 -14.52 -2.02
N CYS A 370 2.20 -13.25 -2.26
CA CYS A 370 2.65 -12.31 -1.22
C CYS A 370 1.57 -12.07 -0.15
N ILE A 371 0.32 -11.88 -0.59
CA ILE A 371 -0.87 -11.75 0.27
C ILE A 371 -1.09 -12.99 1.18
N GLY A 372 -0.53 -14.15 0.81
CA GLY A 372 -0.62 -15.38 1.61
C GLY A 372 0.16 -15.32 2.92
N CYS A 373 1.19 -14.49 3.01
CA CYS A 373 1.87 -14.17 4.28
C CYS A 373 1.37 -12.85 4.88
N HIS A 374 1.09 -11.85 4.05
CA HIS A 374 0.59 -10.53 4.48
C HIS A 374 -0.94 -10.48 4.43
N ALA A 375 -1.62 -11.16 5.37
CA ALA A 375 -3.06 -11.36 5.34
C ALA A 375 -3.84 -10.03 5.29
N LEU A 376 -4.55 -9.77 4.18
CA LEU A 376 -5.23 -8.50 3.87
C LEU A 376 -4.30 -7.26 4.01
N ASN A 377 -3.04 -7.39 3.58
CA ASN A 377 -1.94 -6.42 3.78
C ASN A 377 -1.54 -6.18 5.26
N GLY A 378 -2.18 -6.88 6.19
CA GLY A 378 -1.80 -6.95 7.59
C GLY A 378 -0.65 -7.93 7.83
N ARG A 379 -0.54 -8.36 9.08
CA ARG A 379 0.52 -9.28 9.52
C ARG A 379 0.18 -10.73 9.19
N SER A 380 1.17 -11.61 9.30
CA SER A 380 0.91 -13.05 9.21
C SER A 380 0.04 -13.57 10.36
N VAL A 381 -0.61 -14.69 10.09
CA VAL A 381 -1.64 -15.33 10.92
C VAL A 381 -1.04 -15.77 12.26
N ALA A 382 -1.82 -15.72 13.33
CA ALA A 382 -1.39 -16.17 14.66
C ALA A 382 -0.86 -17.63 14.64
N PRO A 383 0.36 -17.89 15.17
CA PRO A 383 0.89 -19.25 15.31
C PRO A 383 -0.02 -20.16 16.14
N VAL A 384 -0.46 -21.27 15.53
CA VAL A 384 -1.20 -22.35 16.20
C VAL A 384 -0.21 -23.46 16.60
N PRO A 385 -0.15 -23.90 17.88
CA PRO A 385 0.73 -24.99 18.30
C PRO A 385 0.58 -26.26 17.45
N GLY A 386 1.70 -26.93 17.19
CA GLY A 386 1.77 -28.11 16.31
C GLY A 386 1.61 -27.83 14.81
N SER A 387 1.08 -26.67 14.41
CA SER A 387 0.90 -26.30 13.01
C SER A 387 2.17 -25.71 12.39
N ARG A 388 2.31 -25.83 11.06
CA ARG A 388 3.43 -25.25 10.30
C ARG A 388 3.39 -23.72 10.35
N LEU A 389 4.55 -23.08 10.44
CA LEU A 389 4.72 -21.63 10.49
C LEU A 389 5.03 -21.03 9.11
N ASP A 390 4.36 -21.48 8.05
CA ASP A 390 4.66 -21.14 6.65
C ASP A 390 4.06 -19.81 6.16
N THR A 391 3.54 -19.01 7.09
CA THR A 391 3.27 -17.57 6.91
C THR A 391 4.27 -16.69 7.67
N LEU A 392 5.21 -17.29 8.39
CA LEU A 392 6.33 -16.60 9.06
C LEU A 392 7.63 -16.95 8.31
N ALA A 393 8.51 -15.96 8.16
CA ALA A 393 9.86 -16.21 7.67
C ALA A 393 10.71 -16.79 8.82
N ILE A 394 11.50 -17.82 8.53
CA ILE A 394 12.41 -18.45 9.49
C ILE A 394 13.80 -18.35 8.91
N GLU A 395 14.51 -17.26 9.21
CA GLU A 395 15.87 -17.04 8.73
C GLU A 395 16.83 -17.88 9.58
N VAL A 396 17.87 -18.45 8.94
CA VAL A 396 18.78 -19.43 9.57
C VAL A 396 20.21 -19.27 9.08
N ALA A 397 21.16 -19.72 9.88
CA ALA A 397 22.59 -19.72 9.54
C ALA A 397 23.34 -20.87 10.23
N ALA A 398 24.45 -21.28 9.62
CA ALA A 398 25.49 -22.04 10.33
C ALA A 398 26.28 -21.13 11.28
N SER A 399 26.49 -19.87 10.90
CA SER A 399 27.01 -18.80 11.76
C SER A 399 26.68 -17.41 11.18
N SER A 400 26.62 -16.39 12.02
CA SER A 400 26.37 -15.01 11.61
C SER A 400 27.15 -14.02 12.48
N ALA A 401 27.61 -12.95 11.84
CA ALA A 401 28.42 -11.88 12.42
C ALA A 401 28.14 -10.54 11.69
N PRO A 402 28.60 -9.38 12.19
CA PRO A 402 28.37 -8.11 11.50
C PRO A 402 28.99 -8.03 10.10
N THR A 403 30.01 -8.85 9.82
CA THR A 403 30.68 -8.97 8.53
C THR A 403 29.98 -9.90 7.53
N GLY A 404 28.97 -10.67 7.94
CA GLY A 404 28.23 -11.56 7.04
C GLY A 404 27.54 -12.76 7.71
N VAL A 405 26.83 -13.52 6.89
CA VAL A 405 26.09 -14.73 7.30
C VAL A 405 26.60 -15.93 6.52
N THR A 406 26.97 -16.99 7.22
CA THR A 406 27.30 -18.30 6.63
C THR A 406 26.00 -19.12 6.52
N PRO A 407 25.52 -19.47 5.31
CA PRO A 407 24.26 -20.20 5.14
C PRO A 407 24.24 -21.53 5.91
N ASP A 408 23.07 -21.93 6.37
CA ASP A 408 22.86 -23.28 6.91
C ASP A 408 23.01 -24.35 5.81
N ALA A 409 23.72 -25.44 6.11
CA ALA A 409 24.01 -26.48 5.12
C ALA A 409 22.76 -27.22 4.62
N THR A 410 21.71 -27.34 5.45
CA THR A 410 20.44 -27.97 5.08
C THR A 410 19.53 -26.97 4.38
N TYR A 411 19.41 -25.76 4.90
CA TYR A 411 18.35 -24.81 4.55
C TYR A 411 18.77 -23.65 3.64
N GLY A 412 20.03 -23.21 3.68
CA GLY A 412 20.45 -21.96 3.06
C GLY A 412 20.28 -20.79 4.04
N LEU A 413 19.71 -19.67 3.58
CA LEU A 413 19.49 -18.46 4.39
C LEU A 413 18.16 -18.46 5.15
N ASN A 414 17.18 -19.28 4.75
CA ASN A 414 15.90 -19.42 5.43
C ASN A 414 15.33 -20.85 5.29
N VAL A 415 14.46 -21.26 6.20
CA VAL A 415 13.70 -22.51 6.06
C VAL A 415 12.55 -22.29 5.09
N GLN A 416 12.58 -23.02 3.97
CA GLN A 416 11.44 -23.18 3.06
C GLN A 416 10.68 -24.46 3.42
N GLN A 417 9.56 -24.28 4.13
CA GLN A 417 8.86 -25.32 4.88
C GLN A 417 7.97 -26.23 4.01
N ARG A 418 7.73 -25.87 2.75
CA ARG A 418 6.99 -26.67 1.75
C ARG A 418 7.90 -27.07 0.58
N ALA A 419 7.51 -28.13 -0.11
CA ALA A 419 8.11 -28.60 -1.34
C ALA A 419 7.03 -28.87 -2.40
N GLN A 420 7.42 -28.94 -3.67
CA GLN A 420 6.53 -29.37 -4.77
C GLN A 420 6.51 -30.89 -4.91
N ASP A 421 7.67 -31.53 -4.75
CA ASP A 421 7.79 -32.98 -4.68
C ASP A 421 7.31 -33.49 -3.32
N ALA A 422 6.38 -34.45 -3.34
CA ALA A 422 5.84 -35.09 -2.14
C ALA A 422 6.81 -36.07 -1.46
N ALA A 423 7.87 -36.50 -2.17
CA ALA A 423 8.96 -37.30 -1.61
C ALA A 423 10.09 -36.46 -0.99
N ALA A 424 10.05 -35.13 -1.13
CA ALA A 424 11.08 -34.25 -0.58
C ALA A 424 11.01 -34.20 0.97
N PRO A 425 12.15 -34.13 1.68
CA PRO A 425 12.18 -34.07 3.15
C PRO A 425 11.29 -32.98 3.76
N ASP A 426 10.53 -33.35 4.80
CA ASP A 426 9.68 -32.42 5.55
C ASP A 426 10.54 -31.46 6.38
N TYR A 427 10.47 -30.18 6.02
CA TYR A 427 11.18 -29.08 6.68
C TYR A 427 10.22 -28.15 7.44
N SER A 428 9.02 -28.64 7.79
CA SER A 428 8.07 -27.90 8.63
C SER A 428 8.70 -27.50 9.96
N VAL A 429 8.41 -26.27 10.40
CA VAL A 429 8.69 -25.80 11.75
C VAL A 429 7.36 -25.48 12.42
N SER A 430 7.21 -25.79 13.69
CA SER A 430 6.00 -25.51 14.48
C SER A 430 6.34 -24.94 15.85
N VAL A 431 5.39 -24.24 16.47
CA VAL A 431 5.44 -23.99 17.92
C VAL A 431 5.06 -25.30 18.62
N GLN A 432 5.98 -25.89 19.37
CA GLN A 432 5.76 -27.10 20.15
C GLN A 432 5.01 -26.78 21.46
N ALA A 433 5.43 -25.71 22.13
CA ALA A 433 4.88 -25.24 23.40
C ALA A 433 5.15 -23.74 23.57
N TYR A 434 4.58 -23.15 24.61
CA TYR A 434 4.95 -21.82 25.10
C TYR A 434 5.51 -21.93 26.53
N GLU A 435 6.72 -21.42 26.76
CA GLU A 435 7.18 -21.03 28.09
C GLU A 435 6.32 -19.83 28.53
N THR A 436 5.83 -19.80 29.78
CA THR A 436 5.04 -18.67 30.27
C THR A 436 5.56 -18.13 31.60
N THR A 437 5.49 -16.81 31.74
CA THR A 437 5.92 -16.07 32.94
C THR A 437 4.85 -15.07 33.30
N VAL A 438 4.47 -14.98 34.58
CA VAL A 438 3.55 -13.94 35.06
C VAL A 438 4.37 -12.76 35.58
N ARG A 439 4.09 -11.57 35.06
CA ARG A 439 4.52 -10.30 35.64
C ARG A 439 3.35 -9.72 36.45
N THR A 440 3.61 -9.33 37.69
CA THR A 440 2.66 -8.58 38.51
C THR A 440 3.04 -7.09 38.49
N LEU A 441 2.07 -6.23 38.20
CA LEU A 441 2.24 -4.77 38.19
C LEU A 441 2.15 -4.20 39.62
N PRO A 442 2.61 -2.96 39.88
CA PRO A 442 2.60 -2.35 41.21
C PRO A 442 1.21 -2.24 41.87
N ASP A 443 0.13 -2.26 41.10
CA ASP A 443 -1.27 -2.26 41.58
C ASP A 443 -1.90 -3.66 41.70
N GLY A 444 -1.14 -4.72 41.40
CA GLY A 444 -1.59 -6.11 41.45
C GLY A 444 -2.21 -6.65 40.17
N GLU A 445 -2.38 -5.86 39.10
CA GLU A 445 -2.76 -6.40 37.79
C GLU A 445 -1.66 -7.36 37.27
N THR A 446 -2.03 -8.47 36.63
CA THR A 446 -1.07 -9.49 36.17
C THR A 446 -1.05 -9.61 34.66
N VAL A 447 0.14 -9.55 34.06
CA VAL A 447 0.37 -9.75 32.63
C VAL A 447 1.11 -11.08 32.44
N GLN A 448 0.46 -12.04 31.79
CA GLN A 448 1.11 -13.29 31.38
C GLN A 448 1.88 -13.08 30.07
N LEU A 449 3.20 -13.20 30.13
CA LEU A 449 4.08 -13.28 28.98
C LEU A 449 4.15 -14.72 28.47
N GLN A 450 4.16 -14.93 27.16
CA GLN A 450 4.48 -16.23 26.55
C GLN A 450 5.67 -16.14 25.58
N LYS A 451 6.55 -17.15 25.59
CA LYS A 451 7.70 -17.30 24.67
C LYS A 451 7.60 -18.64 23.94
N PRO A 452 7.64 -18.67 22.59
CA PRO A 452 7.48 -19.90 21.82
C PRO A 452 8.71 -20.81 21.92
N VAL A 453 8.46 -22.11 22.08
CA VAL A 453 9.45 -23.19 21.90
C VAL A 453 9.19 -23.82 20.54
N TYR A 454 10.18 -23.80 19.65
CA TYR A 454 10.04 -24.27 18.27
C TYR A 454 10.54 -25.71 18.08
N ALA A 455 9.81 -26.51 17.31
CA ALA A 455 10.24 -27.82 16.84
C ALA A 455 10.46 -27.81 15.33
N PHE A 456 11.62 -28.30 14.90
CA PHE A 456 12.01 -28.47 13.50
C PHE A 456 11.79 -29.94 13.09
N LYS A 457 11.28 -30.19 11.88
CA LYS A 457 11.17 -31.55 11.32
C LYS A 457 12.45 -32.07 10.67
N GLY A 458 13.29 -31.16 10.17
CA GLY A 458 14.68 -31.45 9.80
C GLY A 458 15.66 -31.18 10.95
N PRO A 459 16.96 -31.11 10.67
CA PRO A 459 17.98 -30.70 11.63
C PRO A 459 17.65 -29.35 12.27
N VAL A 460 17.92 -29.19 13.57
CA VAL A 460 17.83 -27.87 14.20
C VAL A 460 19.01 -27.03 13.72
N PRO A 461 18.80 -25.84 13.12
CA PRO A 461 19.86 -24.98 12.64
C PRO A 461 20.69 -24.42 13.80
N ALA A 462 21.99 -24.18 13.57
CA ALA A 462 22.89 -23.66 14.60
C ALA A 462 22.48 -22.26 15.09
N GLN A 463 21.91 -21.44 14.20
CA GLN A 463 21.30 -20.16 14.53
C GLN A 463 20.01 -19.92 13.73
N PHE A 464 19.00 -19.29 14.33
CA PHE A 464 17.74 -18.94 13.67
C PHE A 464 17.07 -17.67 14.19
N SER A 465 16.09 -17.17 13.43
CA SER A 465 15.22 -16.05 13.77
C SER A 465 13.84 -16.27 13.14
N VAL A 466 12.80 -16.41 13.96
CA VAL A 466 11.40 -16.54 13.51
C VAL A 466 10.76 -15.17 13.41
N ARG A 467 10.16 -14.86 12.27
CA ARG A 467 9.75 -13.51 11.89
C ARG A 467 8.32 -13.49 11.36
N GLN A 468 7.42 -12.84 12.09
CA GLN A 468 6.07 -12.51 11.65
C GLN A 468 6.16 -11.61 10.41
N ALA A 469 5.32 -11.82 9.40
CA ALA A 469 5.22 -10.88 8.29
C ALA A 469 4.65 -9.55 8.82
N PRO A 470 5.28 -8.38 8.56
CA PRO A 470 4.75 -7.09 8.97
C PRO A 470 3.54 -6.68 8.11
N GLN A 471 2.77 -5.70 8.57
CA GLN A 471 1.83 -4.97 7.70
C GLN A 471 2.61 -4.16 6.66
N VAL A 472 2.06 -4.02 5.43
CA VAL A 472 2.78 -3.41 4.28
C VAL A 472 2.36 -1.98 3.95
N ILE A 473 1.45 -1.38 4.73
CA ILE A 473 1.01 0.01 4.56
C ILE A 473 2.12 1.04 4.79
N GLY A 474 2.11 2.12 4.00
CA GLY A 474 3.04 3.24 4.16
C GLY A 474 4.50 2.93 3.83
N GLY A 475 4.80 1.80 3.18
CA GLY A 475 6.17 1.39 2.86
C GLY A 475 6.96 2.48 2.11
N GLY A 476 6.36 3.08 1.09
CA GLY A 476 7.01 4.13 0.30
C GLY A 476 7.20 5.44 1.06
N LEU A 477 6.37 5.74 2.07
CA LEU A 477 6.58 6.89 2.94
C LEU A 477 7.79 6.69 3.87
N LEU A 478 8.14 5.45 4.22
CA LEU A 478 9.36 5.14 4.98
C LEU A 478 10.60 5.10 4.08
N GLU A 479 10.44 4.66 2.84
CA GLU A 479 11.48 4.70 1.81
C GLU A 479 11.88 6.15 1.47
N ALA A 480 10.88 7.01 1.31
CA ALA A 480 11.03 8.42 1.00
C ALA A 480 11.66 9.28 2.12
N ILE A 481 12.00 8.74 3.29
CA ILE A 481 12.71 9.48 4.34
C ILE A 481 14.19 9.59 3.95
N ASP A 482 14.70 10.81 3.76
CA ASP A 482 16.14 11.04 3.49
C ASP A 482 17.00 10.48 4.65
N GLU A 483 18.13 9.86 4.35
CA GLU A 483 18.96 9.18 5.37
C GLU A 483 19.38 10.12 6.50
N ALA A 484 19.65 11.39 6.22
CA ALA A 484 20.01 12.39 7.22
C ALA A 484 18.93 12.56 8.30
N THR A 485 17.64 12.42 7.97
CA THR A 485 16.53 12.52 8.93
C THR A 485 16.58 11.37 9.95
N ILE A 486 17.00 10.18 9.54
CA ILE A 486 17.14 9.00 10.42
C ILE A 486 18.47 9.07 11.19
N LEU A 487 19.57 9.43 10.53
CA LEU A 487 20.90 9.50 11.13
C LEU A 487 21.02 10.62 12.18
N ASN A 488 20.22 11.68 12.08
CA ASN A 488 20.11 12.73 13.10
C ASN A 488 19.33 12.30 14.37
N LEU A 489 18.67 11.13 14.37
CA LEU A 489 18.03 10.54 15.55
C LEU A 489 18.93 9.54 16.28
N ALA A 490 20.10 9.21 15.72
CA ALA A 490 20.98 8.18 16.25
C ALA A 490 21.89 8.71 17.37
N ASP A 491 21.81 8.10 18.55
CA ASP A 491 22.69 8.39 19.69
C ASP A 491 23.48 7.12 20.10
N PRO A 492 24.54 6.73 19.37
CA PRO A 492 25.31 5.52 19.66
C PRO A 492 26.06 5.60 21.00
N THR A 493 25.99 6.75 21.68
CA THR A 493 26.79 7.11 22.85
C THR A 493 25.99 7.30 24.13
N ASP A 494 24.66 7.34 24.09
CA ASP A 494 23.81 7.70 25.25
C ASP A 494 24.14 9.12 25.75
N ALA A 495 24.35 10.05 24.80
CA ALA A 495 24.77 11.42 25.05
C ALA A 495 23.67 12.28 25.72
N ASN A 496 22.40 11.89 25.56
CA ASN A 496 21.28 12.46 26.31
C ASN A 496 21.17 11.91 27.76
N GLY A 497 21.75 10.75 28.05
CA GLY A 497 21.64 10.03 29.32
C GLY A 497 20.28 9.41 29.63
N ASP A 498 19.41 9.18 28.64
CA ASP A 498 18.08 8.55 28.85
C ASP A 498 18.12 7.01 28.74
N GLY A 499 19.25 6.42 28.36
CA GLY A 499 19.47 4.98 28.26
C GLY A 499 19.13 4.37 26.90
N VAL A 500 18.71 5.17 25.92
CA VAL A 500 18.39 4.75 24.55
C VAL A 500 19.55 5.10 23.62
N ARG A 501 19.89 4.19 22.69
CA ARG A 501 21.15 4.26 21.91
C ARG A 501 21.01 4.08 20.40
N GLY A 502 19.82 4.32 19.87
CA GLY A 502 19.39 3.92 18.51
C GLY A 502 20.49 4.01 17.44
N VAL A 503 20.88 2.87 16.86
CA VAL A 503 21.93 2.79 15.83
C VAL A 503 21.37 2.39 14.46
N PRO A 504 21.91 2.91 13.34
CA PRO A 504 21.51 2.47 12.01
C PRO A 504 22.00 1.04 11.73
N ASN A 505 21.38 0.39 10.74
CA ASN A 505 22.00 -0.74 10.06
C ASN A 505 22.49 -0.33 8.66
N TRP A 506 23.55 -0.96 8.19
CA TRP A 506 24.11 -0.70 6.87
C TRP A 506 23.93 -1.92 5.97
N VAL A 507 23.40 -1.70 4.79
CA VAL A 507 22.98 -2.75 3.85
C VAL A 507 23.74 -2.58 2.55
N ILE A 508 24.26 -3.68 2.00
CA ILE A 508 24.84 -3.70 0.65
C ILE A 508 23.74 -3.96 -0.38
N ASN A 509 23.71 -3.15 -1.42
CA ASN A 509 22.82 -3.30 -2.57
C ASN A 509 23.24 -4.54 -3.39
N PRO A 510 22.35 -5.53 -3.61
CA PRO A 510 22.68 -6.76 -4.35
C PRO A 510 22.79 -6.57 -5.87
N GLU A 511 22.39 -5.41 -6.40
CA GLU A 511 22.46 -5.06 -7.82
C GLU A 511 23.68 -4.20 -8.15
N THR A 512 24.03 -3.21 -7.31
CA THR A 512 25.14 -2.27 -7.55
C THR A 512 26.38 -2.51 -6.69
N GLY A 513 26.24 -3.11 -5.51
CA GLY A 513 27.30 -3.24 -4.50
C GLY A 513 27.42 -2.05 -3.54
N ASP A 514 26.62 -1.00 -3.71
CA ASP A 514 26.67 0.22 -2.88
C ASP A 514 26.21 -0.04 -1.43
N ARG A 515 26.69 0.78 -0.50
CA ARG A 515 26.22 0.78 0.90
C ARG A 515 25.09 1.79 1.07
N HIS A 516 23.91 1.34 1.47
CA HIS A 516 22.77 2.18 1.83
C HIS A 516 22.41 2.05 3.32
N LEU A 517 21.65 3.03 3.83
CA LEU A 517 21.00 2.91 5.13
C LEU A 517 19.86 1.88 5.07
N GLY A 518 19.86 0.95 6.03
CA GLY A 518 18.82 -0.06 6.22
C GLY A 518 17.53 0.51 6.78
N ARG A 519 16.38 0.10 6.21
CA ARG A 519 15.03 0.58 6.55
C ARG A 519 14.01 -0.55 6.78
N PHE A 520 14.11 -1.65 6.02
CA PHE A 520 13.07 -2.68 5.96
C PHE A 520 13.44 -4.00 6.64
N GLY A 521 12.42 -4.81 6.93
CA GLY A 521 12.52 -5.99 7.78
C GLY A 521 12.61 -5.65 9.28
N TRP A 522 12.72 -6.69 10.12
CA TRP A 522 12.77 -6.57 11.59
C TRP A 522 14.13 -6.12 12.13
N LYS A 523 15.21 -6.34 11.37
CA LYS A 523 16.59 -5.95 11.73
C LYS A 523 17.17 -4.92 10.76
N ALA A 524 16.30 -4.09 10.15
CA ALA A 524 16.68 -3.06 9.16
C ALA A 524 17.57 -3.59 8.01
N SER A 525 17.45 -4.87 7.63
CA SER A 525 18.44 -5.57 6.78
C SER A 525 18.19 -5.43 5.27
N LYS A 526 17.27 -4.55 4.84
CA LYS A 526 17.09 -4.12 3.45
C LYS A 526 16.97 -2.59 3.39
N ALA A 527 17.51 -1.97 2.34
CA ALA A 527 17.45 -0.54 2.12
C ALA A 527 16.14 -0.10 1.46
N SER A 528 15.64 -0.85 0.47
CA SER A 528 14.51 -0.49 -0.38
C SER A 528 13.34 -1.49 -0.35
N LEU A 529 12.16 -1.03 -0.78
CA LEU A 529 11.00 -1.86 -1.08
C LEU A 529 11.32 -2.88 -2.16
N ARG A 530 11.96 -2.46 -3.27
CA ARG A 530 12.49 -3.33 -4.33
C ARG A 530 13.31 -4.49 -3.76
N GLN A 531 14.28 -4.20 -2.89
CA GLN A 531 15.13 -5.23 -2.27
C GLN A 531 14.32 -6.14 -1.32
N GLN A 532 13.41 -5.58 -0.52
CA GLN A 532 12.56 -6.34 0.40
C GLN A 532 11.56 -7.25 -0.33
N ALA A 533 10.96 -6.78 -1.42
CA ALA A 533 10.07 -7.56 -2.27
C ALA A 533 10.83 -8.70 -2.95
N ALA A 534 12.02 -8.42 -3.49
CA ALA A 534 12.84 -9.43 -4.16
C ALA A 534 13.40 -10.50 -3.21
N ASP A 535 13.83 -10.13 -1.99
CA ASP A 535 14.28 -11.10 -0.98
C ASP A 535 13.14 -12.03 -0.55
N ALA A 536 11.91 -11.49 -0.39
CA ALA A 536 10.72 -12.28 -0.06
C ALA A 536 10.27 -13.19 -1.22
N LEU A 537 10.31 -12.71 -2.47
CA LEU A 537 10.07 -13.53 -3.67
C LEU A 537 11.00 -14.75 -3.69
N LEU A 538 12.31 -14.53 -3.50
CA LEU A 538 13.31 -15.58 -3.45
C LEU A 538 13.11 -16.54 -2.27
N LYS A 539 13.01 -16.01 -1.05
CA LYS A 539 13.04 -16.79 0.20
C LYS A 539 11.72 -17.46 0.53
N ASP A 540 10.60 -16.76 0.39
CA ASP A 540 9.29 -17.24 0.88
C ASP A 540 8.41 -17.80 -0.23
N LEU A 541 8.61 -17.39 -1.48
CA LEU A 541 7.85 -17.92 -2.64
C LEU A 541 8.70 -18.80 -3.57
N GLY A 542 10.04 -18.76 -3.48
CA GLY A 542 10.92 -19.50 -4.38
C GLY A 542 10.89 -18.97 -5.82
N VAL A 543 10.68 -17.67 -6.02
CA VAL A 543 10.48 -17.00 -7.30
C VAL A 543 11.70 -16.10 -7.58
N THR A 544 12.30 -16.20 -8.78
CA THR A 544 13.45 -15.34 -9.14
C THR A 544 13.04 -14.00 -9.71
N SER A 545 13.89 -12.99 -9.56
CA SER A 545 13.66 -11.60 -9.99
C SER A 545 14.98 -10.98 -10.49
N PRO A 546 14.97 -9.81 -11.16
CA PRO A 546 16.20 -9.16 -11.63
C PRO A 546 17.26 -8.93 -10.54
N VAL A 547 16.82 -8.70 -9.30
CA VAL A 547 17.65 -8.53 -8.10
C VAL A 547 18.26 -9.85 -7.62
N TYR A 548 17.52 -10.97 -7.75
CA TYR A 548 17.93 -12.30 -7.31
C TYR A 548 17.63 -13.33 -8.41
N LYS A 549 18.60 -13.47 -9.32
CA LYS A 549 18.40 -14.12 -10.63
C LYS A 549 18.44 -15.65 -10.58
N SER A 550 18.81 -16.23 -9.45
CA SER A 550 18.93 -17.67 -9.25
C SER A 550 18.48 -18.09 -7.85
N LEU A 551 17.81 -19.24 -7.76
CA LEU A 551 17.48 -19.88 -6.47
C LEU A 551 18.73 -20.26 -5.68
N ALA A 552 19.90 -20.35 -6.32
CA ALA A 552 21.19 -20.51 -5.64
C ALA A 552 21.53 -19.32 -4.70
N CYS A 553 20.91 -18.15 -4.89
CA CYS A 553 21.06 -17.03 -3.95
C CYS A 553 20.41 -17.32 -2.59
N GLN A 554 19.31 -18.10 -2.54
CA GLN A 554 18.71 -18.55 -1.27
C GLN A 554 19.67 -19.45 -0.49
N ARG A 555 20.53 -20.19 -1.21
CA ARG A 555 21.61 -21.03 -0.67
C ARG A 555 22.88 -20.24 -0.32
N GLY A 556 22.92 -18.93 -0.57
CA GLY A 556 24.11 -18.10 -0.42
C GLY A 556 25.30 -18.52 -1.29
N THR A 557 25.05 -19.15 -2.45
CA THR A 557 26.11 -19.59 -3.36
C THR A 557 26.87 -18.38 -3.93
N PRO A 558 28.22 -18.32 -3.82
CA PRO A 558 29.01 -17.24 -4.41
C PRO A 558 28.72 -17.07 -5.92
N GLY A 559 28.53 -15.83 -6.36
CA GLY A 559 28.25 -15.53 -7.77
C GLY A 559 26.86 -15.96 -8.28
N CYS A 560 25.90 -16.33 -7.41
CA CYS A 560 24.56 -16.78 -7.83
C CYS A 560 23.82 -15.81 -8.79
N ASN A 561 24.09 -14.51 -8.70
CA ASN A 561 23.50 -13.45 -9.53
C ASN A 561 24.23 -13.21 -10.88
N ALA A 562 25.31 -13.94 -11.17
CA ALA A 562 26.06 -13.82 -12.43
C ALA A 562 25.34 -14.45 -13.64
N THR A 563 24.19 -15.11 -13.44
CA THR A 563 23.40 -15.68 -14.54
C THR A 563 22.69 -14.59 -15.36
N THR A 564 22.65 -14.80 -16.68
CA THR A 564 21.89 -14.00 -17.66
C THR A 564 20.55 -14.65 -18.05
N ALA A 565 20.19 -15.77 -17.42
CA ALA A 565 18.91 -16.44 -17.66
C ALA A 565 17.71 -15.55 -17.31
N ALA A 566 16.60 -15.74 -18.03
CA ALA A 566 15.34 -15.09 -17.71
C ALA A 566 14.86 -15.48 -16.30
N THR A 567 14.34 -14.50 -15.57
CA THR A 567 13.85 -14.66 -14.20
C THR A 567 12.33 -14.88 -14.19
N SER A 568 11.80 -15.44 -13.10
CA SER A 568 10.37 -15.74 -12.98
C SER A 568 9.52 -14.47 -13.19
N ILE A 569 9.84 -13.37 -12.52
CA ILE A 569 9.24 -12.06 -12.82
C ILE A 569 10.20 -11.17 -13.59
N SER A 570 9.65 -10.39 -14.51
CA SER A 570 10.38 -9.35 -15.26
C SER A 570 10.65 -8.10 -14.41
N GLU A 571 11.50 -7.21 -14.94
CA GLU A 571 11.75 -5.89 -14.36
C GLU A 571 10.47 -5.05 -14.24
N THR A 572 9.62 -5.02 -15.28
CA THR A 572 8.34 -4.32 -15.26
C THR A 572 7.39 -4.85 -14.19
N GLU A 573 7.43 -6.16 -13.90
CA GLU A 573 6.61 -6.79 -12.86
C GLU A 573 7.15 -6.51 -11.45
N LEU A 574 8.47 -6.45 -11.27
CA LEU A 574 9.07 -6.00 -10.02
C LEU A 574 8.77 -4.51 -9.76
N GLN A 575 8.88 -3.64 -10.78
CA GLN A 575 8.51 -2.22 -10.68
C GLN A 575 7.02 -2.01 -10.36
N ARG A 576 6.13 -2.87 -10.88
CA ARG A 576 4.70 -2.85 -10.51
C ARG A 576 4.50 -3.24 -9.05
N LEU A 577 5.14 -4.33 -8.60
CA LEU A 577 5.07 -4.80 -7.22
C LEU A 577 5.59 -3.74 -6.23
N ASP A 578 6.70 -3.09 -6.58
CA ASP A 578 7.31 -1.98 -5.87
C ASP A 578 6.36 -0.76 -5.80
N ALA A 579 5.81 -0.32 -6.94
CA ALA A 579 4.84 0.77 -7.02
C ALA A 579 3.56 0.52 -6.18
N TYR A 580 3.08 -0.73 -6.10
CA TYR A 580 1.98 -1.09 -5.21
C TYR A 580 2.36 -0.90 -3.73
N LEU A 581 3.51 -1.45 -3.30
CA LEU A 581 3.98 -1.32 -1.92
C LEU A 581 4.29 0.14 -1.53
N ALA A 582 4.78 0.94 -2.48
CA ALA A 582 5.08 2.34 -2.27
C ALA A 582 3.82 3.21 -2.10
N LEU A 583 2.78 2.94 -2.90
CA LEU A 583 1.55 3.75 -2.98
C LEU A 583 0.38 3.19 -2.14
N LEU A 584 0.64 2.23 -1.24
CA LEU A 584 -0.33 1.78 -0.23
C LEU A 584 -0.55 2.87 0.84
N GLY A 585 -1.80 3.33 0.94
CA GLY A 585 -2.19 4.37 1.89
C GLY A 585 -2.09 3.90 3.35
N VAL A 586 -1.83 4.85 4.24
CA VAL A 586 -1.83 4.63 5.69
C VAL A 586 -3.19 5.05 6.26
N PRO A 587 -3.88 4.28 7.11
CA PRO A 587 -5.12 4.75 7.74
C PRO A 587 -4.90 6.08 8.49
N ALA A 588 -5.82 7.03 8.37
CA ALA A 588 -5.82 8.17 9.28
C ALA A 588 -6.14 7.71 10.71
N GLN A 589 -5.55 8.38 11.71
CA GLN A 589 -5.77 8.08 13.12
C GLN A 589 -7.26 8.23 13.45
N ARG A 590 -7.82 7.20 14.08
CA ARG A 590 -9.22 7.12 14.53
C ARG A 590 -9.37 7.77 15.91
N SER A 591 -9.11 9.08 15.95
CA SER A 591 -9.11 9.91 17.16
C SER A 591 -10.23 10.96 17.20
N LEU A 592 -11.11 11.00 16.18
CA LEU A 592 -12.24 11.91 16.08
C LEU A 592 -13.57 11.16 16.12
N ARG A 593 -14.57 11.72 16.81
CA ARG A 593 -15.93 11.18 16.80
C ARG A 593 -16.61 11.49 15.46
N SER A 594 -16.98 10.46 14.71
CA SER A 594 -17.75 10.61 13.47
C SER A 594 -19.19 11.09 13.72
N GLY A 595 -19.69 11.89 12.78
CA GLY A 595 -20.93 12.65 12.88
C GLY A 595 -22.22 11.93 12.55
N TYR A 596 -22.46 10.77 13.14
CA TYR A 596 -23.75 10.07 13.05
C TYR A 596 -24.84 10.83 13.84
N THR A 597 -26.10 10.79 13.38
CA THR A 597 -27.24 11.32 14.16
C THR A 597 -27.50 10.45 15.40
N ASP A 598 -28.16 11.01 16.40
CA ASP A 598 -28.70 10.20 17.50
C ASP A 598 -29.62 9.09 16.96
N GLY A 599 -29.57 7.92 17.61
CA GLY A 599 -30.30 6.72 17.19
C GLY A 599 -29.66 5.90 16.07
N ILE A 600 -28.67 6.43 15.33
CA ILE A 600 -27.89 5.64 14.36
C ILE A 600 -26.78 4.87 15.08
N ARG A 601 -26.55 3.63 14.64
CA ARG A 601 -25.41 2.82 15.08
C ARG A 601 -24.10 3.40 14.52
N VAL A 602 -23.19 3.79 15.42
CA VAL A 602 -21.81 4.16 15.08
C VAL A 602 -21.03 2.91 14.67
N SER A 603 -20.21 3.00 13.61
CA SER A 603 -19.38 1.86 13.19
C SER A 603 -18.25 1.59 14.21
N PRO A 604 -17.90 0.32 14.52
CA PRO A 604 -16.97 0.00 15.63
C PRO A 604 -15.53 0.52 15.49
N GLU A 605 -15.12 1.03 14.33
CA GLU A 605 -13.85 1.76 14.16
C GLU A 605 -13.93 3.25 14.55
N HIS A 606 -15.14 3.84 14.58
CA HIS A 606 -15.42 5.25 14.88
C HIS A 606 -16.04 5.50 16.25
N ASP A 607 -16.43 4.45 16.96
CA ASP A 607 -16.84 4.54 18.36
C ASP A 607 -15.58 4.69 19.23
N VAL A 608 -15.15 5.94 19.38
CA VAL A 608 -13.89 6.33 20.01
C VAL A 608 -14.10 7.47 21.00
N ASN A 609 -13.21 7.55 22.00
CA ASN A 609 -13.21 8.62 23.00
C ASN A 609 -12.00 9.54 22.78
N PRO A 610 -12.15 10.71 22.13
CA PRO A 610 -11.05 11.63 21.82
C PRO A 610 -10.30 12.12 23.06
N ALA A 611 -10.99 12.30 24.19
CA ALA A 611 -10.36 12.76 25.43
C ALA A 611 -9.46 11.68 26.05
N LEU A 612 -9.89 10.42 26.02
CA LEU A 612 -9.09 9.28 26.46
C LEU A 612 -7.87 9.06 25.56
N ILE A 613 -8.05 9.19 24.24
CA ILE A 613 -6.97 9.08 23.24
C ILE A 613 -5.95 10.22 23.40
N ALA A 614 -6.40 11.47 23.65
CA ALA A 614 -5.51 12.59 23.93
C ALA A 614 -4.72 12.40 25.24
N ARG A 615 -5.38 11.91 26.31
CA ARG A 615 -4.72 11.53 27.57
C ARG A 615 -3.68 10.44 27.35
N GLY A 616 -4.01 9.40 26.58
CA GLY A 616 -3.11 8.32 26.20
C GLY A 616 -1.89 8.77 25.40
N SER A 617 -2.08 9.68 24.45
CA SER A 617 -0.98 10.27 23.66
C SER A 617 0.00 11.06 24.54
N ALA A 618 -0.52 11.85 25.48
CA ALA A 618 0.32 12.59 26.43
C ALA A 618 1.06 11.65 27.40
N LEU A 619 0.40 10.59 27.86
CA LEU A 619 1.01 9.56 28.71
C LEU A 619 2.09 8.75 27.98
N PHE A 620 1.89 8.40 26.71
CA PHE A 620 2.87 7.69 25.87
C PHE A 620 4.17 8.48 25.72
N ALA A 621 4.09 9.81 25.64
CA ALA A 621 5.25 10.69 25.73
C ALA A 621 5.82 10.76 27.16
N GLN A 622 4.98 10.90 28.18
CA GLN A 622 5.39 10.98 29.59
C GLN A 622 6.17 9.74 30.08
N VAL A 623 5.82 8.53 29.60
CA VAL A 623 6.52 7.28 29.94
C VAL A 623 7.65 6.94 28.96
N GLN A 624 8.15 7.92 28.20
CA GLN A 624 9.33 7.78 27.33
C GLN A 624 9.22 6.66 26.27
N CYS A 625 8.01 6.33 25.77
CA CYS A 625 7.91 5.47 24.58
C CYS A 625 8.42 6.19 23.32
N VAL A 626 8.34 7.53 23.31
CA VAL A 626 8.71 8.39 22.17
C VAL A 626 10.22 8.48 21.91
N SER A 627 11.09 8.04 22.84
CA SER A 627 12.55 7.99 22.62
C SER A 627 12.95 7.03 21.50
N CYS A 628 12.14 6.00 21.21
CA CYS A 628 12.28 5.16 20.01
C CYS A 628 11.10 5.35 19.03
N HIS A 629 9.87 5.38 19.56
CA HIS A 629 8.67 5.57 18.73
C HIS A 629 8.44 7.04 18.37
N THR A 630 9.42 7.65 17.69
CA THR A 630 9.42 9.05 17.25
C THR A 630 8.09 9.43 16.56
N PRO A 631 7.26 10.31 17.16
CA PRO A 631 5.87 10.49 16.72
C PRO A 631 5.69 11.04 15.30
N GLN A 632 6.68 11.77 14.78
CA GLN A 632 6.55 12.56 13.56
C GLN A 632 7.87 12.60 12.80
N LEU A 633 7.83 12.38 11.49
CA LEU A 633 8.97 12.51 10.57
C LEU A 633 8.53 13.29 9.32
N THR A 634 9.51 13.74 8.52
CA THR A 634 9.27 14.39 7.23
C THR A 634 9.96 13.59 6.13
N THR A 635 9.24 13.30 5.04
CA THR A 635 9.84 12.65 3.86
C THR A 635 10.56 13.67 2.98
N GLY A 636 11.57 13.20 2.27
CA GLY A 636 12.46 13.99 1.44
C GLY A 636 11.87 14.48 0.13
N ALA A 637 12.68 15.22 -0.62
CA ALA A 637 12.29 15.84 -1.88
C ALA A 637 12.59 15.00 -3.13
N ASN A 638 13.17 13.80 -3.00
CA ASN A 638 13.78 13.06 -4.13
C ASN A 638 13.04 11.77 -4.57
N HIS A 639 12.09 11.24 -3.78
CA HIS A 639 11.43 9.96 -4.09
C HIS A 639 10.71 9.95 -5.47
N PRO A 640 10.82 8.93 -6.35
CA PRO A 640 10.25 8.94 -7.71
C PRO A 640 8.74 9.30 -7.81
N PHE A 641 7.90 8.81 -6.91
CA PHE A 641 6.50 9.23 -6.77
C PHE A 641 6.36 10.56 -6.03
N ALA A 642 5.59 11.51 -6.58
CA ALA A 642 5.35 12.83 -5.99
C ALA A 642 4.44 12.75 -4.74
N GLU A 643 3.56 11.76 -4.70
CA GLU A 643 2.69 11.36 -3.58
C GLU A 643 3.42 11.26 -2.24
N LEU A 644 4.70 10.90 -2.30
CA LEU A 644 5.54 10.53 -1.16
C LEU A 644 6.58 11.60 -0.83
N ARG A 645 6.69 12.69 -1.61
CA ARG A 645 7.64 13.79 -1.36
C ARG A 645 7.12 14.78 -0.34
N ASN A 646 8.01 15.32 0.49
CA ASN A 646 7.76 16.43 1.43
C ASN A 646 6.56 16.21 2.38
N GLN A 647 6.22 14.95 2.69
CA GLN A 647 5.09 14.59 3.54
C GLN A 647 5.47 14.69 5.01
N THR A 648 4.65 15.39 5.80
CA THR A 648 4.70 15.31 7.26
C THR A 648 3.92 14.08 7.71
N ILE A 649 4.62 13.05 8.15
CA ILE A 649 4.08 11.72 8.49
C ILE A 649 4.18 11.45 10.00
N ARG A 650 3.39 10.50 10.50
CA ARG A 650 3.41 10.05 11.91
C ARG A 650 3.48 8.53 12.00
N PRO A 651 4.66 7.94 11.74
CA PRO A 651 4.84 6.50 11.72
C PRO A 651 5.08 5.91 13.12
N TYR A 652 5.42 6.74 14.13
CA TYR A 652 5.83 6.32 15.47
C TYR A 652 7.01 5.35 15.45
N THR A 653 8.11 5.78 14.85
CA THR A 653 9.39 5.06 14.73
C THR A 653 10.48 6.01 14.25
N ASP A 654 11.70 5.79 14.70
CA ASP A 654 12.96 6.37 14.20
C ASP A 654 13.60 5.57 13.04
N LEU A 655 13.13 4.33 12.80
CA LEU A 655 13.74 3.30 11.95
C LEU A 655 15.14 2.81 12.41
N LEU A 656 15.56 3.11 13.63
CA LEU A 656 16.84 2.70 14.22
C LEU A 656 16.74 1.33 14.92
N LEU A 657 17.90 0.74 15.20
CA LEU A 657 18.05 -0.50 15.97
C LEU A 657 18.27 -0.20 17.46
N HIS A 658 17.54 -0.91 18.32
CA HIS A 658 17.67 -0.85 19.78
C HIS A 658 17.88 -2.25 20.37
N ASP A 659 18.68 -2.34 21.44
CA ASP A 659 18.75 -3.55 22.26
C ASP A 659 17.46 -3.69 23.07
N MET A 660 16.62 -4.65 22.67
CA MET A 660 15.38 -4.98 23.40
C MET A 660 15.61 -6.01 24.53
N GLY A 661 16.87 -6.34 24.81
CA GLY A 661 17.31 -7.21 25.90
C GLY A 661 17.14 -8.72 25.62
N PRO A 662 17.68 -9.57 26.52
CA PRO A 662 17.76 -11.01 26.32
C PRO A 662 16.39 -11.71 26.27
N GLY A 663 15.32 -11.07 26.77
CA GLY A 663 13.96 -11.59 26.63
C GLY A 663 13.49 -11.66 25.18
N LEU A 664 13.92 -10.72 24.34
CA LEU A 664 13.56 -10.62 22.93
C LEU A 664 14.73 -10.94 21.99
N ALA A 665 15.83 -11.52 22.47
CA ALA A 665 16.92 -11.99 21.61
C ALA A 665 16.47 -13.16 20.71
N ASP A 666 16.84 -13.11 19.44
CA ASP A 666 16.98 -14.31 18.59
C ASP A 666 18.41 -14.87 18.72
N THR A 667 18.92 -15.59 17.72
CA THR A 667 20.33 -16.00 17.69
C THR A 667 21.08 -15.56 16.42
N LEU A 668 20.57 -14.58 15.66
CA LEU A 668 21.14 -14.15 14.38
C LEU A 668 21.62 -12.69 14.41
N THR A 669 22.81 -12.48 13.87
CA THR A 669 23.35 -11.15 13.55
C THR A 669 23.10 -10.83 12.08
N GLN A 670 22.64 -9.62 11.76
CA GLN A 670 22.50 -9.13 10.38
C GLN A 670 23.05 -7.71 10.29
N GLY A 671 24.29 -7.54 9.83
CA GLY A 671 24.99 -6.25 9.91
C GLY A 671 25.18 -5.83 11.37
N GLN A 672 24.90 -4.57 11.70
CA GLN A 672 25.00 -4.08 13.09
C GLN A 672 23.90 -4.63 14.00
N ALA A 673 22.85 -5.26 13.45
CA ALA A 673 21.77 -5.83 14.23
C ALA A 673 22.16 -7.19 14.84
N GLY A 674 22.78 -7.17 16.02
CA GLY A 674 23.04 -8.34 16.86
C GLY A 674 21.77 -9.04 17.38
N PRO A 675 21.89 -10.12 18.18
CA PRO A 675 20.78 -11.01 18.52
C PRO A 675 19.55 -10.34 19.16
N SER A 676 19.74 -9.39 20.08
CA SER A 676 18.67 -8.62 20.73
C SER A 676 18.37 -7.26 20.08
N MET A 677 19.11 -6.89 19.03
CA MET A 677 18.90 -5.65 18.30
C MET A 677 17.72 -5.78 17.34
N TRP A 678 16.73 -4.91 17.49
CA TRP A 678 15.55 -4.86 16.62
C TRP A 678 15.28 -3.44 16.15
N ARG A 679 14.78 -3.31 14.92
CA ARG A 679 14.35 -2.03 14.36
C ARG A 679 13.03 -1.60 15.01
N THR A 680 12.91 -0.34 15.44
CA THR A 680 11.64 0.21 15.93
C THR A 680 10.54 0.05 14.88
N ALA A 681 9.51 -0.73 15.18
CA ALA A 681 8.40 -0.96 14.26
C ALA A 681 7.46 0.26 14.22
N PRO A 682 7.02 0.74 13.04
CA PRO A 682 6.00 1.79 12.96
C PRO A 682 4.69 1.30 13.60
N LEU A 683 4.03 2.19 14.36
CA LEU A 683 2.78 1.87 15.05
C LEU A 683 1.52 2.27 14.25
N TRP A 684 1.67 2.91 13.08
CA TRP A 684 0.51 3.24 12.25
C TRP A 684 -0.31 1.99 11.85
N GLY A 685 -1.63 2.07 11.93
CA GLY A 685 -2.54 0.95 11.75
C GLY A 685 -2.52 -0.11 12.87
N VAL A 686 -1.74 0.02 13.96
CA VAL A 686 -1.62 -1.06 14.96
C VAL A 686 -2.95 -1.37 15.68
N GLY A 687 -3.80 -0.37 15.89
CA GLY A 687 -5.16 -0.57 16.39
C GLY A 687 -6.09 -1.15 15.34
N SER A 688 -5.84 -0.85 14.07
CA SER A 688 -6.63 -1.33 12.93
C SER A 688 -6.43 -2.82 12.62
N LEU A 689 -5.33 -3.45 13.08
CA LEU A 689 -5.06 -4.89 12.93
C LEU A 689 -6.19 -5.79 13.44
N ARG A 690 -6.93 -5.38 14.48
CA ARG A 690 -8.03 -6.18 15.05
C ARG A 690 -9.18 -6.41 14.07
N TYR A 691 -9.37 -5.51 13.10
CA TYR A 691 -10.34 -5.68 12.03
C TYR A 691 -9.73 -6.47 10.86
N VAL A 692 -8.51 -6.11 10.44
CA VAL A 692 -7.79 -6.74 9.31
C VAL A 692 -7.51 -8.23 9.54
N GLN A 693 -7.25 -8.66 10.78
CA GLN A 693 -7.03 -10.07 11.12
C GLN A 693 -8.30 -10.79 11.64
N GLY A 694 -9.49 -10.20 11.54
CA GLY A 694 -10.76 -10.86 11.90
C GLY A 694 -10.94 -11.09 13.41
N GLY A 695 -10.51 -10.15 14.23
CA GLY A 695 -10.65 -10.14 15.69
C GLY A 695 -9.31 -10.03 16.43
N ALA A 696 -9.33 -9.36 17.59
CA ALA A 696 -8.13 -9.12 18.41
C ALA A 696 -7.41 -10.43 18.82
N GLN A 697 -8.15 -11.52 19.00
CA GLN A 697 -7.61 -12.84 19.35
C GLN A 697 -6.68 -13.45 18.27
N HIS A 698 -6.74 -12.95 17.02
CA HIS A 698 -5.84 -13.35 15.93
C HIS A 698 -4.63 -12.41 15.75
N VAL A 699 -4.64 -11.22 16.37
CA VAL A 699 -3.53 -10.26 16.24
C VAL A 699 -2.34 -10.72 17.07
N ARG A 700 -1.13 -10.57 16.53
CA ARG A 700 0.11 -10.83 17.25
C ARG A 700 1.11 -9.69 17.09
N TYR A 701 1.97 -9.55 18.09
CA TYR A 701 2.93 -8.46 18.24
C TYR A 701 4.33 -8.99 18.52
N LEU A 702 5.34 -8.12 18.35
CA LEU A 702 6.78 -8.40 18.40
C LEU A 702 7.26 -9.25 17.21
N HIS A 703 8.59 -9.38 17.06
CA HIS A 703 9.21 -9.91 15.85
C HIS A 703 8.75 -11.31 15.47
N ASP A 704 8.49 -12.19 16.44
CA ASP A 704 8.10 -13.59 16.26
C ASP A 704 6.59 -13.83 16.43
N GLY A 705 5.82 -12.77 16.69
CA GLY A 705 4.39 -12.86 16.98
C GLY A 705 4.06 -13.54 18.32
N ARG A 706 4.96 -13.54 19.31
CA ARG A 706 4.67 -14.16 20.62
C ARG A 706 3.56 -13.47 21.40
N ALA A 707 3.52 -12.13 21.39
CA ALA A 707 2.66 -11.37 22.27
C ALA A 707 1.23 -11.28 21.72
N ARG A 708 0.25 -11.47 22.60
CA ARG A 708 -1.19 -11.59 22.25
C ARG A 708 -1.95 -10.26 22.35
N THR A 709 -1.44 -9.31 23.14
CA THR A 709 -2.05 -7.99 23.37
C THR A 709 -0.98 -6.91 23.38
N LEU A 710 -1.40 -5.64 23.23
CA LEU A 710 -0.51 -4.48 23.40
C LEU A 710 0.10 -4.43 24.80
N MET A 711 -0.68 -4.74 25.85
CA MET A 711 -0.19 -4.87 27.24
C MET A 711 0.91 -5.93 27.37
N GLU A 712 0.74 -7.11 26.76
CA GLU A 712 1.78 -8.15 26.75
C GLU A 712 3.01 -7.70 25.96
N ALA A 713 2.82 -7.02 24.83
CA ALA A 713 3.91 -6.49 24.02
C ALA A 713 4.75 -5.46 24.78
N ILE A 714 4.12 -4.52 25.49
CA ILE A 714 4.81 -3.53 26.34
C ILE A 714 5.58 -4.23 27.48
N ALA A 715 4.94 -5.15 28.20
CA ALA A 715 5.58 -5.89 29.31
C ALA A 715 6.76 -6.79 28.88
N TRP A 716 6.86 -7.11 27.59
CA TRP A 716 8.00 -7.78 26.95
C TRP A 716 9.19 -6.86 26.62
N HIS A 717 9.02 -5.53 26.59
CA HIS A 717 10.12 -4.60 26.27
C HIS A 717 11.22 -4.72 27.33
N GLY A 718 12.48 -4.75 26.91
CA GLY A 718 13.66 -4.86 27.77
C GLY A 718 14.83 -4.08 27.18
N GLY A 719 16.04 -4.33 27.68
CA GLY A 719 17.23 -3.59 27.28
C GLY A 719 17.04 -2.08 27.48
N GLU A 720 17.25 -1.28 26.44
CA GLU A 720 17.05 0.18 26.42
C GLU A 720 15.63 0.56 26.89
N ALA A 721 14.61 -0.11 26.37
CA ALA A 721 13.20 0.17 26.68
C ALA A 721 12.75 -0.30 28.10
N SER A 722 13.67 -0.79 28.94
CA SER A 722 13.35 -1.26 30.30
C SER A 722 12.80 -0.16 31.21
N ASN A 723 13.26 1.09 31.05
CA ASN A 723 12.81 2.24 31.83
C ASN A 723 11.40 2.67 31.40
N SER A 724 11.17 2.88 30.10
CA SER A 724 9.86 3.25 29.54
C SER A 724 8.77 2.24 29.90
N ARG A 725 9.10 0.93 29.87
CA ARG A 725 8.21 -0.12 30.39
C ARG A 725 7.93 0.06 31.88
N ALA A 726 8.95 0.27 32.72
CA ALA A 726 8.75 0.43 34.16
C ALA A 726 7.86 1.65 34.50
N LEU A 727 8.06 2.78 33.80
CA LEU A 727 7.21 3.96 33.91
C LEU A 727 5.76 3.64 33.54
N PHE A 728 5.51 2.97 32.42
CA PHE A 728 4.18 2.51 32.02
C PHE A 728 3.56 1.56 33.06
N GLU A 729 4.33 0.63 33.61
CA GLU A 729 3.86 -0.30 34.65
C GLU A 729 3.44 0.43 35.94
N THR A 730 4.08 1.56 36.28
CA THR A 730 3.70 2.41 37.43
C THR A 730 2.51 3.35 37.21
N LEU A 731 2.03 3.51 35.98
CA LEU A 731 0.80 4.29 35.71
C LEU A 731 -0.41 3.67 36.42
N SER A 732 -1.42 4.48 36.75
CA SER A 732 -2.71 3.94 37.20
C SER A 732 -3.35 3.06 36.12
N LYS A 733 -4.19 2.09 36.48
CA LYS A 733 -4.88 1.27 35.46
C LYS A 733 -5.63 2.13 34.43
N ALA A 734 -6.33 3.18 34.86
CA ALA A 734 -7.03 4.09 33.94
C ALA A 734 -6.09 4.83 32.98
N ASP A 735 -4.88 5.16 33.42
CA ASP A 735 -3.84 5.77 32.57
C ASP A 735 -3.20 4.74 31.62
N ARG A 736 -2.98 3.49 32.07
CA ARG A 736 -2.56 2.39 31.18
C ARG A 736 -3.60 2.12 30.10
N ASP A 737 -4.87 2.01 30.50
CA ASP A 737 -6.01 1.82 29.59
C ASP A 737 -6.16 3.03 28.62
N ALA A 738 -5.79 4.25 29.03
CA ALA A 738 -5.72 5.43 28.14
C ALA A 738 -4.61 5.31 27.09
N VAL A 739 -3.39 4.90 27.49
CA VAL A 739 -2.28 4.64 26.53
C VAL A 739 -2.67 3.53 25.55
N LEU A 740 -3.35 2.48 26.01
CA LEU A 740 -3.89 1.45 25.14
C LEU A 740 -4.92 2.01 24.16
N ALA A 741 -5.87 2.84 24.60
CA ALA A 741 -6.85 3.49 23.72
C ALA A 741 -6.17 4.41 22.67
N PHE A 742 -5.08 5.09 23.03
CA PHE A 742 -4.27 5.83 22.06
C PHE A 742 -3.62 4.90 21.02
N LEU A 743 -2.97 3.82 21.43
CA LEU A 743 -2.40 2.83 20.51
C LEU A 743 -3.47 2.16 19.63
N GLU A 744 -4.67 1.93 20.17
CA GLU A 744 -5.82 1.40 19.43
C GLU A 744 -6.47 2.42 18.47
N SER A 745 -6.10 3.71 18.55
CA SER A 745 -6.53 4.74 17.59
C SER A 745 -5.65 4.81 16.34
N LEU A 746 -4.47 4.18 16.35
CA LEU A 746 -3.50 4.20 15.25
C LEU A 746 -3.85 3.19 14.15
#